data_AF-A0A5E4NG34-F1
#
_entry.id   AF-A0A5E4NG34-F1
#
_cell.length_a   1.000
_cell.length_b   1.000
_cell.length_c   1.000
_cell.angle_alpha   90.00
_cell.angle_beta   90.00
_cell.angle_gamma   90.00
#
_symmetry.space_group_name_H-M   'P 1'
#
loop_
_entity.id
_entity.type
_entity.pdbx_description
1 polymer ?
#
loop_
_entity_poly.entity_id
_entity_poly.type
_entity_poly.pdbx_seq_one_letter_code
_entity_poly.pdbx_strand_id
1 'polypeptide(L)'
;METWLIQSIWIAVFGFLKEFRPEDPYITQYLTNPPMNFTNEEVNQEIYPVSTYTCLGLTVIVFLVTDYLRYKPIIVLNAVSSVITQIFLIFTRTKTDMKIMEVFYGTMIACEVPYFTYIYTKVDKKYFKKVSSHMKMACLIGRLVSALLAQLLIDNHILTVPHLNYLTLFGACASVLWAIGLPPVKNSLYFHKSPEHTHIRDISTDVNASIPKTVCQILWSDFITAFTNRYVLQWSIWWALGTCFYYQFMSYAQSLFQEIFKDGTDLQVTDNGIVEAVYTVISTLGVYLISIITVPSWWLVGILTLCQSVILLIMAQENLLSHAYVGYILFGTFYHIMATTACCEVAKNIPQDSYALVFGINIFMSLLLQTCLTIVVNSPMGLMLNIRAQTTNRKSTEKSKSIHSHREIKHRQSTLKKQNRLLSLFTIVKFDNEPCYSSFGDSGICMTSTECYQNQGVPIGSCANSYGVCCLSLSTCGQTIRENGTYFVNAGYPDGLNATGTCQVTIHKTSPNICQFRLDFERFAIMAPEPVNHQCDNDQFIVSGSNPIPVICGLNTGSHMYVDAGTGTSPIILTVVTSGILFKRNWKIKVSQIPCESITKADTGCLQYYTGISGTVKSFNYEPFSGLHLSNQDYTICLRTERNFCSVQYSACDDHMNNRSHAFTLTGNTLGQNPVQANVGSVGSSPCNSDYLIIPCVSSKQGPVASGMNTCVDRLCGGTLNTDYSTMSTTVLSSVRPFRLSFHTNAVEMPNDMGNRGFCLNYIQQPCNANYK
;
A
#
# COMPACT_ATOMS: atom_id res chain seq x y z
N MET A 1 -45.88 29.92 -24.65
CA MET A 1 -44.49 29.42 -24.68
C MET A 1 -44.42 28.34 -25.76
N GLU A 2 -43.44 28.38 -26.67
CA GLU A 2 -43.34 27.39 -27.76
C GLU A 2 -43.15 25.96 -27.19
N THR A 3 -43.74 24.95 -27.82
CA THR A 3 -43.77 23.56 -27.31
C THR A 3 -42.38 22.96 -27.08
N TRP A 4 -41.42 23.25 -27.96
CA TRP A 4 -40.03 22.80 -27.81
C TRP A 4 -39.34 23.44 -26.59
N LEU A 5 -39.71 24.68 -26.22
CA LEU A 5 -39.14 25.38 -25.08
C LEU A 5 -39.63 24.75 -23.77
N ILE A 6 -40.92 24.39 -23.71
CA ILE A 6 -41.49 23.65 -22.58
C ILE A 6 -40.73 22.32 -22.42
N GLN A 7 -40.58 21.54 -23.50
CA GLN A 7 -39.85 20.26 -23.45
C GLN A 7 -38.38 20.44 -23.02
N SER A 8 -37.71 21.47 -23.54
CA SER A 8 -36.34 21.82 -23.14
C SER A 8 -36.25 22.15 -21.66
N ILE A 9 -37.20 22.89 -21.09
CA ILE A 9 -37.23 23.24 -19.67
C ILE A 9 -37.44 21.99 -18.81
N TRP A 10 -38.40 21.13 -19.15
CA TRP A 10 -38.67 19.90 -18.40
C TRP A 10 -37.43 18.99 -18.30
N ILE A 11 -36.68 18.88 -19.39
CA ILE A 11 -35.45 18.06 -19.46
C ILE A 11 -34.26 18.76 -18.79
N ALA A 12 -34.21 20.10 -18.86
CA ALA A 12 -33.22 20.89 -18.13
C ALA A 12 -33.42 20.77 -16.60
N VAL A 13 -34.66 20.79 -16.10
CA VAL A 13 -34.94 20.58 -14.67
C VAL A 13 -34.48 19.19 -14.20
N PHE A 14 -34.70 18.13 -15.00
CA PHE A 14 -34.12 16.82 -14.69
C PHE A 14 -32.58 16.87 -14.63
N GLY A 15 -31.94 17.56 -15.58
CA GLY A 15 -30.49 17.76 -15.59
C GLY A 15 -29.98 18.51 -14.36
N PHE A 16 -30.70 19.52 -13.90
CA PHE A 16 -30.39 20.22 -12.65
C PHE A 16 -30.53 19.29 -11.43
N LEU A 17 -31.66 18.57 -11.31
CA LEU A 17 -31.92 17.70 -10.16
C LEU A 17 -30.96 16.51 -10.08
N LYS A 18 -30.61 15.90 -11.22
CA LYS A 18 -29.68 14.75 -11.24
C LYS A 18 -28.26 15.13 -10.85
N GLU A 19 -27.87 16.39 -11.12
CA GLU A 19 -26.56 16.97 -10.81
C GLU A 19 -26.55 17.71 -9.47
N PHE A 20 -27.68 17.73 -8.74
CA PHE A 20 -27.70 18.24 -7.39
C PHE A 20 -27.04 17.23 -6.44
N ARG A 21 -25.70 17.30 -6.33
CA ARG A 21 -24.85 16.38 -5.57
C ARG A 21 -23.83 17.12 -4.68
N PRO A 22 -24.25 17.66 -3.52
CA PRO A 22 -23.36 18.38 -2.60
C PRO A 22 -22.16 17.59 -2.07
N GLU A 23 -22.22 16.25 -2.08
CA GLU A 23 -21.14 15.36 -1.65
C GLU A 23 -20.02 15.19 -2.68
N ASP A 24 -20.30 15.38 -3.97
CA ASP A 24 -19.35 15.10 -5.07
C ASP A 24 -17.96 15.73 -4.83
N PRO A 25 -17.81 17.00 -4.40
CA PRO A 25 -16.50 17.60 -4.14
C PRO A 25 -15.72 16.95 -2.98
N TYR A 26 -16.38 16.15 -2.15
CA TYR A 26 -15.86 15.60 -0.90
C TYR A 26 -15.88 14.06 -0.87
N ILE A 27 -16.25 13.39 -1.96
CA ILE A 27 -16.44 11.93 -1.95
C ILE A 27 -15.17 11.16 -1.57
N THR A 28 -14.00 11.57 -2.06
CA THR A 28 -12.74 10.93 -1.68
C THR A 28 -12.45 11.15 -0.20
N GLN A 29 -12.67 12.38 0.30
CA GLN A 29 -12.53 12.71 1.72
C GLN A 29 -13.46 11.86 2.58
N TYR A 30 -14.70 11.63 2.12
CA TYR A 30 -15.67 10.78 2.80
C TYR A 30 -15.21 9.32 2.89
N LEU A 31 -14.65 8.78 1.80
CA LEU A 31 -14.17 7.40 1.75
C LEU A 31 -12.91 7.18 2.59
N THR A 32 -12.03 8.17 2.70
CA THR A 32 -10.73 8.03 3.38
C THR A 32 -10.74 8.39 4.86
N ASN A 33 -11.78 9.08 5.34
CA ASN A 33 -11.92 9.52 6.73
C ASN A 33 -13.06 8.77 7.45
N PRO A 34 -13.20 8.92 8.78
CA PRO A 34 -14.33 8.33 9.50
C PRO A 34 -15.66 8.84 8.92
N PRO A 35 -16.65 7.94 8.69
CA PRO A 35 -16.74 6.57 9.19
C PRO A 35 -16.15 5.47 8.28
N MET A 36 -15.62 5.80 7.10
CA MET A 36 -15.23 4.81 6.08
C MET A 36 -13.79 4.31 6.24
N ASN A 37 -12.84 5.21 6.52
CA ASN A 37 -11.44 4.89 6.82
C ASN A 37 -10.71 3.99 5.79
N PHE A 38 -11.06 4.07 4.50
CA PHE A 38 -10.31 3.37 3.45
C PHE A 38 -8.99 4.07 3.13
N THR A 39 -7.99 3.31 2.69
CA THR A 39 -6.74 3.91 2.22
C THR A 39 -6.92 4.53 0.82
N ASN A 40 -6.14 5.58 0.51
CA ASN A 40 -6.11 6.17 -0.85
C ASN A 40 -5.82 5.12 -1.93
N GLU A 41 -4.99 4.13 -1.61
CA GLU A 41 -4.64 3.03 -2.53
C GLU A 41 -5.84 2.12 -2.79
N GLU A 42 -6.57 1.70 -1.74
CA GLU A 42 -7.79 0.90 -1.89
C GLU A 42 -8.86 1.63 -2.71
N VAL A 43 -9.06 2.93 -2.47
CA VAL A 43 -10.03 3.74 -3.22
C VAL A 43 -9.66 3.77 -4.72
N ASN A 44 -8.40 4.05 -5.04
CA ASN A 44 -7.96 4.25 -6.43
C ASN A 44 -7.75 2.95 -7.22
N GLN A 45 -7.28 1.88 -6.58
CA GLN A 45 -6.90 0.64 -7.26
C GLN A 45 -8.01 -0.41 -7.22
N GLU A 46 -8.87 -0.37 -6.20
CA GLU A 46 -9.90 -1.39 -6.02
C GLU A 46 -11.34 -0.87 -6.18
N ILE A 47 -11.66 0.34 -5.72
CA ILE A 47 -13.04 0.85 -5.69
C ILE A 47 -13.38 1.57 -7.00
N TYR A 48 -12.75 2.73 -7.28
CA TYR A 48 -13.08 3.57 -8.45
C TYR A 48 -12.97 2.88 -9.82
N PRO A 49 -12.03 1.95 -10.08
CA PRO A 49 -11.98 1.27 -11.37
C PRO A 49 -13.25 0.49 -11.71
N VAL A 50 -14.02 0.04 -10.71
CA VAL A 50 -15.23 -0.77 -10.92
C VAL A 50 -16.31 -0.01 -11.70
N SER A 51 -16.50 1.29 -11.44
CA SER A 51 -17.47 2.09 -12.21
C SER A 51 -17.02 2.29 -13.65
N THR A 52 -15.71 2.45 -13.90
CA THR A 52 -15.15 2.57 -15.26
C THR A 52 -15.43 1.30 -16.07
N TYR A 53 -15.16 0.12 -15.49
CA TYR A 53 -15.40 -1.17 -16.16
C TYR A 53 -16.90 -1.41 -16.39
N THR A 54 -17.72 -1.11 -15.38
CA THR A 54 -19.17 -1.24 -15.48
C THR A 54 -19.73 -0.33 -16.56
N CYS A 55 -19.26 0.92 -16.63
CA CYS A 55 -19.69 1.88 -17.62
C CYS A 55 -19.39 1.38 -19.03
N LEU A 56 -18.16 0.94 -19.32
CA LEU A 56 -17.81 0.39 -20.65
C LEU A 56 -18.71 -0.79 -21.04
N GLY A 57 -18.90 -1.76 -20.14
CA GLY A 57 -19.71 -2.94 -20.40
C GLY A 57 -21.19 -2.61 -20.65
N LEU A 58 -21.75 -1.70 -19.85
CA LEU A 58 -23.16 -1.32 -19.95
C LEU A 58 -23.44 -0.34 -21.08
N THR A 59 -22.51 0.55 -21.46
CA THR A 59 -22.76 1.56 -22.51
C THR A 59 -23.15 0.92 -23.84
N VAL A 60 -22.57 -0.23 -24.22
CA VAL A 60 -22.97 -0.96 -25.44
C VAL A 60 -24.42 -1.42 -25.36
N ILE A 61 -24.80 -2.00 -24.22
CA ILE A 61 -26.16 -2.52 -23.98
C ILE A 61 -27.15 -1.36 -23.96
N VAL A 62 -26.86 -0.33 -23.16
CA VAL A 62 -27.68 0.87 -23.02
C VAL A 62 -27.87 1.54 -24.39
N PHE A 63 -26.81 1.70 -25.18
CA PHE A 63 -26.89 2.29 -26.51
C PHE A 63 -27.89 1.54 -27.42
N LEU A 64 -27.81 0.21 -27.49
CA LEU A 64 -28.68 -0.61 -28.34
C LEU A 64 -30.14 -0.63 -27.83
N VAL A 65 -30.32 -0.71 -26.51
CA VAL A 65 -31.64 -0.88 -25.90
C VAL A 65 -32.39 0.45 -25.77
N THR A 66 -31.69 1.59 -25.75
CA THR A 66 -32.31 2.93 -25.54
C THR A 66 -33.36 3.28 -26.59
N ASP A 67 -33.06 3.04 -27.86
CA ASP A 67 -34.01 3.36 -28.95
C ASP A 67 -35.21 2.38 -28.92
N TYR A 68 -34.94 1.11 -28.60
CA TYR A 68 -35.98 0.09 -28.44
C TYR A 68 -36.94 0.41 -27.29
N LEU A 69 -36.42 0.79 -26.12
CA LEU A 69 -37.21 1.16 -24.94
C LEU A 69 -37.73 2.60 -24.96
N ARG A 70 -37.48 3.36 -26.04
CA ARG A 70 -37.96 4.73 -26.23
C ARG A 70 -37.50 5.69 -25.12
N TYR A 71 -36.22 5.61 -24.75
CA TYR A 71 -35.45 6.54 -23.89
C TYR A 71 -35.91 6.68 -22.43
N LYS A 72 -37.21 6.90 -22.16
CA LYS A 72 -37.75 7.20 -20.82
C LYS A 72 -37.39 6.15 -19.76
N PRO A 73 -37.53 4.83 -20.00
CA PRO A 73 -37.12 3.82 -19.02
C PRO A 73 -35.64 3.90 -18.65
N ILE A 74 -34.78 4.26 -19.60
CA ILE A 74 -33.34 4.40 -19.37
C ILE A 74 -33.02 5.66 -18.54
N ILE A 75 -33.77 6.74 -18.73
CA ILE A 75 -33.65 7.96 -17.89
C ILE A 75 -34.12 7.67 -16.46
N VAL A 76 -35.19 6.88 -16.29
CA VAL A 76 -35.62 6.44 -14.95
C VAL A 76 -34.56 5.52 -14.33
N LEU A 77 -33.96 4.61 -15.09
CA LEU A 77 -32.87 3.76 -14.63
C LEU A 77 -31.65 4.58 -14.16
N ASN A 78 -31.30 5.65 -14.87
CA ASN A 78 -30.26 6.61 -14.44
C ASN A 78 -30.55 7.17 -13.04
N ALA A 79 -31.76 7.70 -12.85
CA ALA A 79 -32.17 8.33 -11.58
C ALA A 79 -32.25 7.31 -10.43
N VAL A 80 -32.80 6.11 -10.68
CA VAL A 80 -32.87 5.04 -9.67
C VAL A 80 -31.48 4.54 -9.29
N SER A 81 -30.57 4.40 -10.25
CA SER A 81 -29.18 4.01 -9.98
C SER A 81 -28.46 5.02 -9.08
N SER A 82 -28.75 6.32 -9.26
CA SER A 82 -28.27 7.37 -8.36
C SER A 82 -28.77 7.18 -6.92
N VAL A 83 -30.07 6.92 -6.73
CA VAL A 83 -30.64 6.64 -5.39
C VAL A 83 -29.99 5.42 -4.74
N ILE A 84 -29.79 4.33 -5.49
CA ILE A 84 -29.13 3.12 -4.96
C ILE A 84 -27.69 3.44 -4.55
N THR A 85 -26.94 4.17 -5.38
CA THR A 85 -25.58 4.61 -5.07
C THR A 85 -25.52 5.33 -3.71
N GLN A 86 -26.46 6.27 -3.49
CA GLN A 86 -26.53 7.03 -2.24
C GLN A 86 -26.91 6.17 -1.02
N ILE A 87 -27.83 5.23 -1.19
CA ILE A 87 -28.19 4.28 -0.12
C ILE A 87 -26.95 3.48 0.31
N PHE A 88 -26.15 3.00 -0.65
CA PHE A 88 -24.92 2.28 -0.31
C PHE A 88 -23.92 3.17 0.42
N LEU A 89 -23.64 4.38 -0.09
CA LEU A 89 -22.73 5.33 0.56
C LEU A 89 -23.16 5.61 2.01
N ILE A 90 -24.45 5.83 2.25
CA ILE A 90 -24.96 6.16 3.59
C ILE A 90 -24.92 4.97 4.55
N PHE A 91 -25.32 3.77 4.12
CA PHE A 91 -25.62 2.67 5.04
C PHE A 91 -24.56 1.57 5.10
N THR A 92 -23.65 1.49 4.12
CA THR A 92 -22.68 0.39 4.04
C THR A 92 -21.26 0.87 4.35
N ARG A 93 -20.41 -0.03 4.86
CA ARG A 93 -19.06 0.31 5.35
C ARG A 93 -17.97 -0.64 4.88
N THR A 94 -18.32 -1.72 4.17
CA THR A 94 -17.33 -2.69 3.72
C THR A 94 -16.78 -2.31 2.34
N LYS A 95 -15.54 -2.69 2.06
CA LYS A 95 -14.92 -2.50 0.74
C LYS A 95 -15.70 -3.20 -0.37
N THR A 96 -16.27 -4.37 -0.09
CA THR A 96 -17.10 -5.11 -1.06
C THR A 96 -18.37 -4.34 -1.39
N ASP A 97 -19.03 -3.75 -0.40
CA ASP A 97 -20.23 -2.94 -0.63
C ASP A 97 -19.90 -1.67 -1.44
N MET A 98 -18.74 -1.05 -1.21
CA MET A 98 -18.28 0.07 -2.02
C MET A 98 -18.01 -0.32 -3.48
N LYS A 99 -17.48 -1.52 -3.73
CA LYS A 99 -17.34 -2.04 -5.11
C LYS A 99 -18.72 -2.25 -5.77
N ILE A 100 -19.71 -2.75 -5.02
CA ILE A 100 -21.08 -2.92 -5.53
C ILE A 100 -21.72 -1.55 -5.80
N MET A 101 -21.52 -0.58 -4.91
CA MET A 101 -21.96 0.80 -5.09
C MET A 101 -21.43 1.39 -6.40
N GLU A 102 -20.14 1.18 -6.71
CA GLU A 102 -19.52 1.63 -7.96
C GLU A 102 -20.12 0.99 -9.22
N VAL A 103 -20.72 -0.21 -9.12
CA VAL A 103 -21.49 -0.81 -10.24
C VAL A 103 -22.74 0.04 -10.53
N PHE A 104 -23.46 0.49 -9.51
CA PHE A 104 -24.62 1.36 -9.68
C PHE A 104 -24.23 2.77 -10.14
N TYR A 105 -23.11 3.30 -9.63
CA TYR A 105 -22.55 4.57 -10.10
C TYR A 105 -22.15 4.49 -11.59
N GLY A 106 -21.47 3.41 -12.01
CA GLY A 106 -21.15 3.16 -13.41
C GLY A 106 -22.39 2.98 -14.29
N THR A 107 -23.44 2.34 -13.77
CA THR A 107 -24.75 2.22 -14.44
C THR A 107 -25.40 3.59 -14.64
N MET A 108 -25.37 4.43 -13.61
CA MET A 108 -25.86 5.80 -13.68
C MET A 108 -25.13 6.57 -14.79
N ILE A 109 -23.79 6.56 -14.82
CA ILE A 109 -23.01 7.25 -15.88
C ILE A 109 -23.34 6.69 -17.27
N ALA A 110 -23.44 5.36 -17.42
CA ALA A 110 -23.77 4.74 -18.72
C ALA A 110 -25.14 5.20 -19.25
N CYS A 111 -26.12 5.40 -18.36
CA CYS A 111 -27.46 5.87 -18.73
C CYS A 111 -27.55 7.40 -18.95
N GLU A 112 -26.49 8.17 -18.70
CA GLU A 112 -26.47 9.62 -18.95
C GLU A 112 -26.41 9.97 -20.45
N VAL A 113 -25.79 9.13 -21.27
CA VAL A 113 -25.71 9.35 -22.73
C VAL A 113 -27.11 9.43 -23.37
N PRO A 114 -28.02 8.47 -23.09
CA PRO A 114 -29.43 8.54 -23.46
C PRO A 114 -30.13 9.84 -23.08
N TYR A 115 -29.84 10.41 -21.91
CA TYR A 115 -30.43 11.68 -21.46
C TYR A 115 -30.13 12.82 -22.44
N PHE A 116 -28.86 12.96 -22.86
CA PHE A 116 -28.49 14.00 -23.83
C PHE A 116 -29.06 13.75 -25.23
N THR A 117 -29.35 12.50 -25.60
CA THR A 117 -29.94 12.16 -26.90
C THR A 117 -31.47 12.27 -26.95
N TYR A 118 -32.14 12.06 -25.81
CA TYR A 118 -33.60 12.08 -25.69
C TYR A 118 -34.23 13.38 -26.19
N ILE A 119 -33.59 14.51 -25.92
CA ILE A 119 -34.10 15.83 -26.33
C ILE A 119 -34.20 15.98 -27.85
N TYR A 120 -33.28 15.37 -28.60
CA TYR A 120 -33.25 15.46 -30.06
C TYR A 120 -34.40 14.68 -30.71
N THR A 121 -35.05 13.78 -29.96
CA THR A 121 -36.27 13.08 -30.41
C THR A 121 -37.55 13.90 -30.23
N LYS A 122 -37.47 14.99 -29.45
CA LYS A 122 -38.63 15.82 -29.07
C LYS A 122 -38.66 17.17 -29.75
N VAL A 123 -37.49 17.70 -30.09
CA VAL A 123 -37.31 19.05 -30.60
C VAL A 123 -36.94 19.03 -32.09
N ASP A 124 -37.28 20.07 -32.83
CA ASP A 124 -36.84 20.23 -34.22
C ASP A 124 -35.36 20.60 -34.33
N LYS A 125 -34.71 20.16 -35.42
CA LYS A 125 -33.28 20.39 -35.70
C LYS A 125 -32.85 21.86 -35.58
N LYS A 126 -33.73 22.81 -35.95
CA LYS A 126 -33.46 24.26 -35.88
C LYS A 126 -33.15 24.76 -34.46
N TYR A 127 -33.58 24.05 -33.42
CA TYR A 127 -33.36 24.43 -32.03
C TYR A 127 -32.28 23.59 -31.31
N PHE A 128 -31.70 22.58 -31.96
CA PHE A 128 -30.72 21.68 -31.33
C PHE A 128 -29.59 22.43 -30.64
N LYS A 129 -28.96 23.38 -31.34
CA LYS A 129 -27.86 24.19 -30.76
C LYS A 129 -28.28 24.86 -29.44
N LYS A 130 -29.48 25.47 -29.40
CA LYS A 130 -29.99 26.18 -28.21
C LYS A 130 -30.30 25.21 -27.09
N VAL A 131 -30.97 24.11 -27.42
CA VAL A 131 -31.46 23.16 -26.43
C VAL A 131 -30.33 22.32 -25.82
N SER A 132 -29.31 21.93 -26.60
CA SER A 132 -28.09 21.32 -26.07
C SER A 132 -27.38 22.25 -25.07
N SER A 133 -27.35 23.56 -25.36
CA SER A 133 -26.79 24.56 -24.45
C SER A 133 -27.60 24.67 -23.16
N HIS A 134 -28.94 24.74 -23.25
CA HIS A 134 -29.81 24.79 -22.06
C HIS A 134 -29.59 23.58 -21.13
N MET A 135 -29.49 22.37 -21.68
CA MET A 135 -29.26 21.16 -20.88
C MET A 135 -27.91 21.16 -20.18
N LYS A 136 -26.84 21.52 -20.90
CA LYS A 136 -25.49 21.62 -20.30
C LYS A 136 -25.43 22.69 -19.22
N MET A 137 -26.04 23.86 -19.46
CA MET A 137 -26.13 24.92 -18.45
C MET A 137 -26.90 24.45 -17.22
N ALA A 138 -28.03 23.76 -17.39
CA ALA A 138 -28.81 23.27 -16.25
C ALA A 138 -28.03 22.26 -15.40
N CYS A 139 -27.26 21.36 -16.02
CA CYS A 139 -26.37 20.43 -15.32
C CYS A 139 -25.28 21.18 -14.54
N LEU A 140 -24.62 22.17 -15.15
CA LEU A 140 -23.59 22.99 -14.50
C LEU A 140 -24.16 23.84 -13.35
N ILE A 141 -25.37 24.38 -13.50
CA ILE A 141 -26.07 25.12 -12.44
C ILE A 141 -26.43 24.18 -11.28
N GLY A 142 -26.80 22.92 -11.55
CA GLY A 142 -26.99 21.90 -10.52
C GLY A 142 -25.73 21.72 -9.66
N ARG A 143 -24.59 21.48 -10.32
CA ARG A 143 -23.28 21.35 -9.66
C ARG A 143 -22.88 22.61 -8.89
N LEU A 144 -23.12 23.80 -9.47
CA LEU A 144 -22.83 25.09 -8.81
C LEU A 144 -23.62 25.25 -7.51
N VAL A 145 -24.94 25.03 -7.56
CA VAL A 145 -25.80 25.15 -6.37
C VAL A 145 -25.39 24.12 -5.32
N SER A 146 -25.05 22.89 -5.73
CA SER A 146 -24.56 21.86 -4.83
C SER A 146 -23.25 22.21 -4.15
N ALA A 147 -22.27 22.69 -4.91
CA ALA A 147 -20.95 23.04 -4.40
C ALA A 147 -21.02 24.24 -3.43
N LEU A 148 -21.77 25.29 -3.77
CA LEU A 148 -21.97 26.44 -2.89
C LEU A 148 -22.72 26.06 -1.61
N LEU A 149 -23.76 25.22 -1.72
CA LEU A 149 -24.53 24.76 -0.58
C LEU A 149 -23.68 23.87 0.35
N ALA A 150 -22.91 22.94 -0.21
CA ALA A 150 -22.01 22.09 0.56
C ALA A 150 -20.98 22.91 1.34
N GLN A 151 -20.31 23.85 0.66
CA GLN A 151 -19.31 24.71 1.27
C GLN A 151 -19.92 25.56 2.38
N LEU A 152 -21.04 26.23 2.11
CA LEU A 152 -21.72 27.08 3.10
C LEU A 152 -22.10 26.28 4.36
N LEU A 153 -22.57 25.04 4.20
CA LEU A 153 -22.99 24.21 5.34
C LEU A 153 -21.79 23.68 6.16
N ILE A 154 -20.66 23.37 5.51
CA ILE A 154 -19.42 22.93 6.17
C ILE A 154 -18.77 24.10 6.92
N ASP A 155 -18.61 25.26 6.26
CA ASP A 155 -17.94 26.45 6.82
C ASP A 155 -18.67 27.01 8.05
N ASN A 156 -20.01 26.94 8.04
CA ASN A 156 -20.83 27.35 9.19
C ASN A 156 -20.99 26.23 10.24
N HIS A 157 -20.30 25.09 10.10
CA HIS A 157 -20.38 23.94 10.99
C HIS A 157 -21.82 23.40 11.20
N ILE A 158 -22.71 23.60 10.23
CA ILE A 158 -24.10 23.11 10.29
C ILE A 158 -24.13 21.61 9.98
N LEU A 159 -23.39 21.18 8.96
CA LEU A 159 -23.26 19.78 8.56
C LEU A 159 -21.79 19.40 8.41
N THR A 160 -21.49 18.12 8.67
CA THR A 160 -20.18 17.53 8.37
C THR A 160 -20.21 16.75 7.05
N VAL A 161 -19.05 16.42 6.48
CA VAL A 161 -18.92 15.72 5.18
C VAL A 161 -19.83 14.49 5.05
N PRO A 162 -19.94 13.56 6.02
CA PRO A 162 -20.87 12.44 5.94
C PRO A 162 -22.34 12.82 5.75
N HIS A 163 -22.77 13.95 6.30
CA HIS A 163 -24.15 14.41 6.22
C HIS A 163 -24.55 14.91 4.82
N LEU A 164 -23.57 15.28 3.98
CA LEU A 164 -23.83 15.73 2.61
C LEU A 164 -24.48 14.64 1.75
N ASN A 165 -24.16 13.37 1.99
CA ASN A 165 -24.77 12.24 1.27
C ASN A 165 -26.32 12.22 1.42
N TYR A 166 -26.87 12.65 2.57
CA TYR A 166 -28.32 12.72 2.76
C TYR A 166 -28.97 13.81 1.91
N LEU A 167 -28.28 14.94 1.74
CA LEU A 167 -28.76 16.03 0.90
C LEU A 167 -28.75 15.62 -0.57
N THR A 168 -27.78 14.82 -0.98
CA THR A 168 -27.75 14.24 -2.33
C THR A 168 -28.79 13.17 -2.53
N LEU A 169 -29.04 12.32 -1.53
CA LEU A 169 -30.15 11.38 -1.57
C LEU A 169 -31.49 12.09 -1.82
N PHE A 170 -31.70 13.26 -1.20
CA PHE A 170 -32.87 14.09 -1.47
C PHE A 170 -32.95 14.53 -2.94
N GLY A 171 -31.84 15.04 -3.50
CA GLY A 171 -31.74 15.39 -4.93
C GLY A 171 -32.01 14.21 -5.85
N ALA A 172 -31.42 13.05 -5.56
CA ALA A 172 -31.59 11.82 -6.30
C ALA A 172 -33.05 11.36 -6.29
N CYS A 173 -33.73 11.36 -5.14
CA CYS A 173 -35.15 11.04 -5.02
C CYS A 173 -36.03 12.03 -5.81
N ALA A 174 -35.75 13.33 -5.73
CA ALA A 174 -36.45 14.34 -6.53
C ALA A 174 -36.26 14.11 -8.03
N SER A 175 -35.06 13.71 -8.45
CA SER A 175 -34.75 13.40 -9.86
C SER A 175 -35.56 12.19 -10.37
N VAL A 176 -35.78 11.16 -9.55
CA VAL A 176 -36.62 9.99 -9.89
C VAL A 176 -38.08 10.41 -10.11
N LEU A 177 -38.64 11.18 -9.18
CA LEU A 177 -40.01 11.69 -9.29
C LEU A 177 -40.18 12.51 -10.58
N TRP A 178 -39.19 13.34 -10.90
CA TRP A 178 -39.20 14.13 -12.12
C TRP A 178 -39.02 13.30 -13.40
N ALA A 179 -38.15 12.28 -13.37
CA ALA A 179 -37.93 11.37 -14.50
C ALA A 179 -39.21 10.61 -14.90
N ILE A 180 -40.00 10.17 -13.92
CA ILE A 180 -41.30 9.52 -14.15
C ILE A 180 -42.28 10.48 -14.84
N GLY A 181 -42.21 11.78 -14.53
CA GLY A 181 -43.04 12.82 -15.15
C GLY A 181 -42.66 13.16 -16.61
N LEU A 182 -41.51 12.71 -17.11
CA LEU A 182 -41.06 13.07 -18.47
C LEU A 182 -42.01 12.52 -19.56
N PRO A 183 -42.25 13.29 -20.65
CA PRO A 183 -43.21 12.90 -21.68
C PRO A 183 -42.73 11.71 -22.53
N PRO A 184 -43.50 10.62 -22.68
CA PRO A 184 -43.03 9.43 -23.41
C PRO A 184 -42.71 9.73 -24.89
N VAL A 185 -41.67 9.12 -25.45
CA VAL A 185 -41.39 9.17 -26.89
C VAL A 185 -42.30 8.19 -27.61
N LYS A 186 -43.02 8.65 -28.64
CA LYS A 186 -43.94 7.80 -29.42
C LYS A 186 -43.21 7.00 -30.50
N ASN A 187 -42.34 7.68 -31.23
CA ASN A 187 -41.60 7.14 -32.36
C ASN A 187 -40.10 7.12 -32.03
N SER A 188 -39.42 6.05 -32.40
CA SER A 188 -37.97 5.88 -32.23
C SER A 188 -37.30 5.81 -33.60
N LEU A 189 -35.99 6.04 -33.64
CA LEU A 189 -35.26 6.28 -34.89
C LEU A 189 -35.18 5.02 -35.76
N TYR A 190 -34.99 3.86 -35.11
CA TYR A 190 -34.74 2.59 -35.78
C TYR A 190 -35.87 1.58 -35.60
N PHE A 191 -36.50 1.50 -34.41
CA PHE A 191 -37.43 0.42 -34.08
C PHE A 191 -38.93 0.78 -34.24
N HIS A 192 -39.30 2.03 -34.00
CA HIS A 192 -40.71 2.47 -33.95
C HIS A 192 -40.93 3.68 -34.85
N LYS A 193 -40.89 3.48 -36.17
CA LYS A 193 -41.02 4.56 -37.16
C LYS A 193 -42.48 5.02 -37.31
N SER A 194 -42.67 6.31 -37.61
CA SER A 194 -43.97 6.88 -37.98
C SER A 194 -44.41 6.36 -39.35
N PRO A 195 -45.71 6.06 -39.58
CA PRO A 195 -46.20 5.63 -40.89
C PRO A 195 -45.87 6.62 -42.03
N GLU A 196 -45.80 7.93 -41.76
CA GLU A 196 -45.41 8.97 -42.74
C GLU A 196 -43.98 8.82 -43.28
N HIS A 197 -43.02 8.34 -42.48
CA HIS A 197 -41.62 8.17 -42.90
C HIS A 197 -41.39 6.90 -43.74
N THR A 198 -42.26 5.91 -43.60
CA THR A 198 -42.27 4.70 -44.45
C THR A 198 -42.64 5.08 -45.88
N HIS A 199 -43.69 5.90 -46.06
CA HIS A 199 -44.14 6.32 -47.39
C HIS A 199 -43.12 7.18 -48.17
N ILE A 200 -42.33 8.03 -47.51
CA ILE A 200 -41.35 8.89 -48.21
C ILE A 200 -40.10 8.11 -48.70
N ARG A 201 -39.67 7.08 -47.95
CA ARG A 201 -38.58 6.19 -48.41
C ARG A 201 -39.04 5.25 -49.53
N ASP A 202 -40.31 4.83 -49.50
CA ASP A 202 -40.89 4.00 -50.55
C ASP A 202 -41.15 4.79 -51.86
N ILE A 203 -41.37 6.12 -51.80
CA ILE A 203 -41.54 6.96 -53.00
C ILE A 203 -40.19 7.31 -53.68
N SER A 204 -39.07 7.24 -52.95
CA SER A 204 -37.73 7.60 -53.47
C SER A 204 -36.89 6.39 -53.92
N THR A 205 -37.45 5.18 -53.86
CA THR A 205 -36.82 3.98 -54.43
C THR A 205 -37.59 3.54 -55.66
N ASP A 206 -36.95 3.73 -56.81
CA ASP A 206 -37.39 3.26 -58.11
C ASP A 206 -37.75 1.76 -58.09
N VAL A 207 -38.64 1.42 -59.01
CA VAL A 207 -39.20 0.10 -59.35
C VAL A 207 -38.12 -0.99 -59.41
N ASN A 208 -37.79 -1.57 -58.26
CA ASN A 208 -37.23 -2.92 -58.11
C ASN A 208 -37.30 -3.30 -56.64
N ALA A 209 -38.10 -4.31 -56.33
CA ALA A 209 -38.37 -4.78 -54.98
C ALA A 209 -37.08 -5.09 -54.20
N SER A 210 -36.61 -4.13 -53.40
CA SER A 210 -35.45 -4.32 -52.53
C SER A 210 -35.89 -4.97 -51.23
N ILE A 211 -35.25 -6.09 -50.89
CA ILE A 211 -35.35 -6.82 -49.62
C ILE A 211 -35.35 -5.83 -48.45
N PRO A 212 -36.27 -5.94 -47.47
CA PRO A 212 -36.32 -5.03 -46.33
C PRO A 212 -34.98 -5.09 -45.56
N LYS A 213 -34.29 -3.96 -45.50
CA LYS A 213 -33.01 -3.84 -44.76
C LYS A 213 -33.27 -4.11 -43.27
N THR A 214 -32.44 -4.96 -42.67
CA THR A 214 -32.47 -5.19 -41.22
C THR A 214 -32.03 -3.92 -40.47
N VAL A 215 -32.43 -3.78 -39.20
CA VAL A 215 -32.04 -2.65 -38.35
C VAL A 215 -30.51 -2.50 -38.27
N CYS A 216 -29.76 -3.60 -38.18
CA CYS A 216 -28.29 -3.59 -38.21
C CYS A 216 -27.73 -3.04 -39.52
N GLN A 217 -28.35 -3.34 -40.67
CA GLN A 217 -27.92 -2.81 -41.96
C GLN A 217 -28.18 -1.29 -42.07
N ILE A 218 -29.28 -0.80 -41.46
CA ILE A 218 -29.57 0.64 -41.40
C ILE A 218 -28.55 1.35 -40.50
N LEU A 219 -28.31 0.83 -39.30
CA LEU A 219 -27.30 1.36 -38.37
C LEU A 219 -25.90 1.40 -39.00
N TRP A 220 -25.51 0.33 -39.70
CA TRP A 220 -24.23 0.27 -40.39
C TRP A 220 -24.14 1.28 -41.54
N SER A 221 -25.21 1.44 -42.33
CA SER A 221 -25.28 2.44 -43.39
C SER A 221 -25.13 3.86 -42.85
N ASP A 222 -25.83 4.18 -41.76
CA ASP A 222 -25.80 5.50 -41.12
C ASP A 222 -24.42 5.76 -40.48
N PHE A 223 -23.80 4.73 -39.90
CA PHE A 223 -22.42 4.79 -39.40
C PHE A 223 -21.42 5.15 -40.50
N ILE A 224 -21.41 4.39 -41.59
CA ILE A 224 -20.49 4.64 -42.71
C ILE A 224 -20.74 6.03 -43.30
N THR A 225 -22.00 6.43 -43.48
CA THR A 225 -22.34 7.75 -44.03
C THR A 225 -21.81 8.88 -43.16
N ALA A 226 -21.97 8.78 -41.83
CA ALA A 226 -21.51 9.81 -40.90
C ALA A 226 -19.97 9.91 -40.84
N PHE A 227 -19.26 8.77 -40.74
CA PHE A 227 -17.80 8.76 -40.56
C PHE A 227 -16.99 8.79 -41.86
N THR A 228 -17.63 8.67 -43.03
CA THR A 228 -16.99 8.97 -44.32
C THR A 228 -16.69 10.47 -44.46
N ASN A 229 -17.47 11.33 -43.80
CA ASN A 229 -17.19 12.76 -43.75
C ASN A 229 -15.92 13.03 -42.90
N ARG A 230 -14.82 13.39 -43.56
CA ARG A 230 -13.52 13.66 -42.91
C ARG A 230 -13.60 14.71 -41.81
N TYR A 231 -14.44 15.73 -41.98
CA TYR A 231 -14.64 16.77 -40.97
C TYR A 231 -15.25 16.18 -39.69
N VAL A 232 -16.30 15.37 -39.84
CA VAL A 232 -16.98 14.69 -38.72
C VAL A 232 -16.03 13.71 -38.03
N LEU A 233 -15.25 12.94 -38.80
CA LEU A 233 -14.30 11.99 -38.26
C LEU A 233 -13.21 12.67 -37.41
N GLN A 234 -12.62 13.77 -37.91
CA GLN A 234 -11.59 14.51 -37.19
C GLN A 234 -12.09 15.05 -35.84
N TRP A 235 -13.26 15.71 -35.85
CA TRP A 235 -13.87 16.23 -34.62
C TRP A 235 -14.31 15.13 -33.66
N SER A 236 -14.76 13.99 -34.19
CA SER A 236 -15.17 12.83 -33.39
C SER A 236 -14.00 12.16 -32.68
N ILE A 237 -12.86 11.96 -33.36
CA ILE A 237 -11.64 11.42 -32.75
C ILE A 237 -11.17 12.35 -31.62
N TRP A 238 -11.15 13.65 -31.88
CA TRP A 238 -10.70 14.63 -30.89
C TRP A 238 -11.63 14.71 -29.69
N TRP A 239 -12.95 14.67 -29.91
CA TRP A 239 -13.94 14.59 -28.85
C TRP A 239 -13.75 13.33 -27.99
N ALA A 240 -13.60 12.15 -28.62
CA ALA A 240 -13.41 10.90 -27.89
C ALA A 240 -12.14 10.92 -27.02
N LEU A 241 -11.01 11.43 -27.56
CA LEU A 241 -9.76 11.58 -26.80
C LEU A 241 -9.91 12.57 -25.64
N GLY A 242 -10.49 13.74 -25.90
CA GLY A 242 -10.69 14.77 -24.88
C GLY A 242 -11.59 14.31 -23.73
N THR A 243 -12.70 13.63 -24.04
CA THR A 243 -13.61 13.07 -23.04
C THR A 243 -12.96 11.94 -22.25
N CYS A 244 -12.12 11.12 -22.87
CA CYS A 244 -11.37 10.06 -22.20
C CYS A 244 -10.45 10.64 -21.12
N PHE A 245 -9.62 11.62 -21.47
CA PHE A 245 -8.72 12.25 -20.51
C PHE A 245 -9.46 13.02 -19.43
N TYR A 246 -10.57 13.67 -19.76
CA TYR A 246 -11.38 14.35 -18.76
C TYR A 246 -11.96 13.38 -17.74
N TYR A 247 -12.58 12.28 -18.17
CA TYR A 247 -13.11 11.30 -17.22
C TYR A 247 -11.99 10.66 -16.39
N GLN A 248 -10.86 10.32 -17.00
CA GLN A 248 -9.70 9.83 -16.26
C GLN A 248 -9.24 10.84 -15.21
N PHE A 249 -9.11 12.12 -15.56
CA PHE A 249 -8.68 13.15 -14.62
C PHE A 249 -9.68 13.32 -13.47
N MET A 250 -10.97 13.45 -13.77
CA MET A 250 -12.01 13.68 -12.77
C MET A 250 -12.12 12.53 -11.76
N SER A 251 -11.91 11.27 -12.19
CA SER A 251 -11.94 10.11 -11.29
C SER A 251 -10.82 10.10 -10.23
N TYR A 252 -9.69 10.78 -10.47
CA TYR A 252 -8.51 10.69 -9.59
C TYR A 252 -8.00 12.04 -9.06
N ALA A 253 -8.57 13.17 -9.50
CA ALA A 253 -8.14 14.51 -9.08
C ALA A 253 -8.25 14.73 -7.57
N GLN A 254 -9.34 14.28 -6.95
CA GLN A 254 -9.52 14.43 -5.50
C GLN A 254 -8.56 13.55 -4.69
N SER A 255 -8.24 12.35 -5.18
CA SER A 255 -7.22 11.49 -4.58
C SER A 255 -5.84 12.15 -4.59
N LEU A 256 -5.52 12.89 -5.66
CA LEU A 256 -4.30 13.71 -5.71
C LEU A 256 -4.34 14.82 -4.66
N PHE A 257 -5.47 15.51 -4.47
CA PHE A 257 -5.60 16.56 -3.45
C PHE A 257 -5.38 16.03 -2.04
N GLN A 258 -5.96 14.86 -1.71
CA GLN A 258 -5.74 14.19 -0.42
C GLN A 258 -4.28 13.82 -0.20
N GLU A 259 -3.59 13.34 -1.23
CA GLU A 259 -2.18 12.97 -1.14
C GLU A 259 -1.26 14.19 -0.99
N ILE A 260 -1.59 15.31 -1.65
CA ILE A 260 -0.87 16.58 -1.47
C ILE A 260 -1.07 17.12 -0.05
N PHE A 261 -2.27 17.03 0.51
CA PHE A 261 -2.60 17.56 1.84
C PHE A 261 -1.89 16.83 3.00
N LYS A 262 -1.60 15.52 2.86
CA LYS A 262 -0.88 14.73 3.89
C LYS A 262 0.47 15.33 4.30
N ASP A 263 1.13 16.05 3.39
CA ASP A 263 2.43 16.67 3.62
C ASP A 263 2.35 18.03 4.34
N GLY A 264 1.14 18.51 4.69
CA GLY A 264 0.90 19.78 5.38
C GLY A 264 1.01 20.99 4.46
N THR A 265 -0.13 21.53 4.03
CA THR A 265 -0.20 22.62 3.02
C THR A 265 -0.85 23.92 3.53
N ASP A 266 -0.84 24.92 2.64
CA ASP A 266 -1.34 26.30 2.76
C ASP A 266 -2.87 26.45 2.86
N LEU A 267 -3.62 25.51 2.28
CA LEU A 267 -5.10 25.49 2.24
C LEU A 267 -5.67 24.21 2.87
N GLN A 268 -6.94 24.25 3.29
CA GLN A 268 -7.65 23.08 3.82
C GLN A 268 -8.40 22.34 2.70
N VAL A 269 -8.44 21.01 2.75
CA VAL A 269 -9.22 20.19 1.78
C VAL A 269 -10.73 20.45 1.85
N THR A 270 -11.19 21.12 2.90
CA THR A 270 -12.58 21.61 3.03
C THR A 270 -12.98 22.64 1.96
N ASP A 271 -12.02 23.23 1.23
CA ASP A 271 -12.28 24.24 0.19
C ASP A 271 -12.69 23.64 -1.18
N ASN A 272 -12.82 22.32 -1.30
CA ASN A 272 -13.19 21.64 -2.56
C ASN A 272 -14.51 22.17 -3.15
N GLY A 273 -15.47 22.58 -2.32
CA GLY A 273 -16.74 23.16 -2.76
C GLY A 273 -16.56 24.51 -3.46
N ILE A 274 -15.69 25.39 -2.94
CA ILE A 274 -15.37 26.67 -3.62
C ILE A 274 -14.70 26.41 -4.97
N VAL A 275 -13.75 25.49 -5.02
CA VAL A 275 -13.02 25.14 -6.26
C VAL A 275 -14.00 24.65 -7.32
N GLU A 276 -14.91 23.75 -6.96
CA GLU A 276 -15.96 23.24 -7.85
C GLU A 276 -16.94 24.35 -8.29
N ALA A 277 -17.31 25.26 -7.39
CA ALA A 277 -18.18 26.41 -7.72
C ALA A 277 -17.52 27.37 -8.73
N VAL A 278 -16.24 27.72 -8.52
CA VAL A 278 -15.50 28.59 -9.44
C VAL A 278 -15.35 27.92 -10.80
N TYR A 279 -14.97 26.65 -10.82
CA TYR A 279 -14.88 25.82 -12.02
C TYR A 279 -16.20 25.81 -12.82
N THR A 280 -17.33 25.58 -12.16
CA THR A 280 -18.65 25.48 -12.81
C THR A 280 -19.15 26.82 -13.34
N VAL A 281 -18.90 27.94 -12.64
CA VAL A 281 -19.25 29.30 -13.11
C VAL A 281 -18.48 29.64 -14.39
N ILE A 282 -17.15 29.49 -14.36
CA ILE A 282 -16.30 29.83 -15.52
C ILE A 282 -16.65 28.93 -16.71
N SER A 283 -16.86 27.63 -16.48
CA SER A 283 -17.29 26.68 -17.51
C SER A 283 -18.64 27.06 -18.11
N THR A 284 -19.63 27.46 -17.30
CA THR A 284 -20.96 27.88 -17.77
C THR A 284 -20.87 29.10 -18.69
N LEU A 285 -20.10 30.11 -18.28
CA LEU A 285 -19.86 31.32 -19.09
C LEU A 285 -19.15 30.97 -20.41
N GLY A 286 -18.12 30.13 -20.36
CA GLY A 286 -17.38 29.70 -21.56
C GLY A 286 -18.25 28.91 -22.55
N VAL A 287 -19.05 27.96 -22.06
CA VAL A 287 -20.01 27.19 -22.87
C VAL A 287 -21.06 28.10 -23.50
N TYR A 288 -21.59 29.06 -22.74
CA TYR A 288 -22.55 30.04 -23.24
C TYR A 288 -21.95 30.93 -24.34
N LEU A 289 -20.72 31.45 -24.15
CA LEU A 289 -20.03 32.26 -25.14
C LEU A 289 -19.81 31.50 -26.47
N ILE A 290 -19.36 30.25 -26.40
CA ILE A 290 -19.17 29.40 -27.59
C ILE A 290 -20.51 29.06 -28.28
N SER A 291 -21.60 29.02 -27.53
CA SER A 291 -22.93 28.83 -28.11
C SER A 291 -23.37 30.00 -29.00
N ILE A 292 -22.82 31.21 -28.78
CA ILE A 292 -23.15 32.43 -29.53
C ILE A 292 -22.14 32.66 -30.66
N ILE A 293 -20.86 32.47 -30.38
CA ILE A 293 -19.77 32.76 -31.31
C ILE A 293 -19.60 31.61 -32.31
N THR A 294 -19.24 31.93 -33.55
CA THR A 294 -18.75 30.94 -34.52
C THR A 294 -17.28 30.64 -34.24
N VAL A 295 -16.97 29.38 -33.98
CA VAL A 295 -15.62 28.92 -33.63
C VAL A 295 -14.67 29.27 -34.79
N PRO A 296 -13.65 30.10 -34.56
CA PRO A 296 -12.96 30.80 -35.66
C PRO A 296 -11.98 29.91 -36.43
N SER A 297 -11.56 28.76 -35.91
CA SER A 297 -10.63 27.83 -36.59
C SER A 297 -10.27 26.57 -35.77
N TRP A 298 -9.85 25.51 -36.47
CA TRP A 298 -9.44 24.22 -35.88
C TRP A 298 -8.13 24.29 -35.06
N TRP A 299 -7.25 25.28 -35.29
CA TRP A 299 -5.97 25.39 -34.57
C TRP A 299 -6.11 25.90 -33.13
N LEU A 300 -7.12 26.74 -32.84
CA LEU A 300 -7.41 27.23 -31.49
C LEU A 300 -7.69 26.08 -30.50
N VAL A 301 -8.38 25.06 -31.02
CA VAL A 301 -8.70 23.79 -30.36
C VAL A 301 -7.43 23.01 -30.03
N GLY A 302 -6.47 22.95 -30.96
CA GLY A 302 -5.16 22.35 -30.72
C GLY A 302 -4.38 23.06 -29.60
N ILE A 303 -4.39 24.39 -29.57
CA ILE A 303 -3.75 25.19 -28.50
C ILE A 303 -4.37 24.86 -27.14
N LEU A 304 -5.69 24.80 -27.05
CA LEU A 304 -6.38 24.45 -25.79
C LEU A 304 -5.98 23.07 -25.27
N THR A 305 -5.84 22.06 -26.14
CA THR A 305 -5.35 20.73 -25.70
C THR A 305 -3.89 20.72 -25.27
N LEU A 306 -3.04 21.54 -25.91
CA LEU A 306 -1.66 21.68 -25.51
C LEU A 306 -1.57 22.34 -24.13
N CYS A 307 -2.37 23.38 -23.89
CA CYS A 307 -2.48 24.00 -22.57
C CYS A 307 -2.95 22.99 -21.50
N GLN A 308 -3.96 22.17 -21.79
CA GLN A 308 -4.42 21.12 -20.87
C GLN A 308 -3.30 20.12 -20.54
N SER A 309 -2.49 19.73 -21.52
CA SER A 309 -1.36 18.81 -21.32
C SER A 309 -0.28 19.42 -20.43
N VAL A 310 0.05 20.70 -20.64
CA VAL A 310 1.02 21.44 -19.80
C VAL A 310 0.51 21.59 -18.37
N ILE A 311 -0.78 21.91 -18.18
CA ILE A 311 -1.40 22.02 -16.85
C ILE A 311 -1.27 20.70 -16.09
N LEU A 312 -1.56 19.56 -16.72
CA LEU A 312 -1.43 18.25 -16.08
C LEU A 312 0.03 17.94 -15.70
N LEU A 313 1.01 18.30 -16.54
CA LEU A 313 2.43 18.12 -16.22
C LEU A 313 2.86 18.96 -15.01
N ILE A 314 2.39 20.20 -14.90
CA ILE A 314 2.65 21.07 -13.74
C ILE A 314 2.02 20.46 -12.48
N MET A 315 0.74 20.06 -12.55
CA MET A 315 0.04 19.41 -11.43
C MET A 315 0.73 18.12 -10.96
N ALA A 316 1.39 17.39 -11.87
CA ALA A 316 2.11 16.16 -11.54
C ALA A 316 3.49 16.38 -10.86
N GLN A 317 4.02 17.60 -10.88
CA GLN A 317 5.37 17.92 -10.36
C GLN A 317 5.34 18.70 -9.04
N GLU A 318 4.30 19.49 -8.81
CA GLU A 318 4.21 20.40 -7.67
C GLU A 318 3.63 19.74 -6.40
N ASN A 319 3.96 20.31 -5.23
CA ASN A 319 3.50 19.84 -3.91
C ASN A 319 2.51 20.79 -3.23
N LEU A 320 2.05 21.84 -3.92
CA LEU A 320 1.16 22.86 -3.36
C LEU A 320 -0.30 22.62 -3.80
N LEU A 321 -1.21 22.58 -2.82
CA LEU A 321 -2.63 22.31 -3.06
C LEU A 321 -3.30 23.42 -3.89
N SER A 322 -2.94 24.68 -3.65
CA SER A 322 -3.39 25.85 -4.42
C SER A 322 -3.13 25.70 -5.94
N HIS A 323 -1.97 25.18 -6.32
CA HIS A 323 -1.61 24.99 -7.73
C HIS A 323 -2.43 23.87 -8.36
N ALA A 324 -2.67 22.78 -7.62
CA ALA A 324 -3.51 21.68 -8.07
C ALA A 324 -4.97 22.14 -8.29
N TYR A 325 -5.51 23.01 -7.43
CA TYR A 325 -6.84 23.60 -7.60
C TYR A 325 -6.95 24.51 -8.82
N VAL A 326 -5.98 25.41 -9.03
CA VAL A 326 -5.95 26.25 -10.24
C VAL A 326 -5.88 25.39 -11.49
N GLY A 327 -5.05 24.35 -11.48
CA GLY A 327 -4.95 23.38 -12.57
C GLY A 327 -6.27 22.65 -12.86
N TYR A 328 -6.98 22.19 -11.82
CA TYR A 328 -8.29 21.57 -11.93
C TYR A 328 -9.33 22.50 -12.59
N ILE A 329 -9.43 23.75 -12.12
CA ILE A 329 -10.35 24.76 -12.67
C ILE A 329 -10.07 25.00 -14.15
N LEU A 330 -8.81 25.21 -14.52
CA LEU A 330 -8.42 25.49 -15.91
C LEU A 330 -8.64 24.28 -16.82
N PHE A 331 -8.20 23.09 -16.38
CA PHE A 331 -8.32 21.86 -17.15
C PHE A 331 -9.78 21.53 -17.47
N GLY A 332 -10.64 21.57 -16.45
CA GLY A 332 -12.07 21.32 -16.61
C GLY A 332 -12.75 22.37 -17.48
N THR A 333 -12.44 23.65 -17.29
CA THR A 333 -13.02 24.76 -18.08
C THR A 333 -12.71 24.58 -19.56
N PHE A 334 -11.45 24.32 -19.89
CA PHE A 334 -11.03 24.06 -21.27
C PHE A 334 -11.74 22.83 -21.84
N TYR A 335 -11.95 21.78 -21.05
CA TYR A 335 -12.69 20.60 -21.48
C TYR A 335 -14.14 20.93 -21.84
N HIS A 336 -14.88 21.63 -21.00
CA HIS A 336 -16.29 21.93 -21.26
C HIS A 336 -16.49 22.80 -22.51
N ILE A 337 -15.60 23.76 -22.71
CA ILE A 337 -15.48 24.61 -23.91
C ILE A 337 -15.21 23.74 -25.15
N MET A 338 -14.19 22.88 -25.08
CA MET A 338 -13.81 21.94 -26.13
C MET A 338 -14.95 20.99 -26.50
N ALA A 339 -15.52 20.29 -25.52
CA ALA A 339 -16.55 19.27 -25.72
C ALA A 339 -17.81 19.89 -26.33
N THR A 340 -18.17 21.12 -25.93
CA THR A 340 -19.31 21.83 -26.53
C THR A 340 -19.03 22.23 -27.97
N THR A 341 -17.82 22.71 -28.26
CA THR A 341 -17.38 23.02 -29.62
C THR A 341 -17.46 21.79 -30.54
N ALA A 342 -16.88 20.66 -30.11
CA ALA A 342 -16.88 19.43 -30.89
C ALA A 342 -18.29 18.90 -31.13
N CYS A 343 -19.16 18.91 -30.09
CA CYS A 343 -20.56 18.52 -30.25
C CYS A 343 -21.29 19.39 -31.28
N CYS A 344 -21.09 20.72 -31.26
CA CYS A 344 -21.71 21.62 -32.22
C CYS A 344 -21.23 21.39 -33.66
N GLU A 345 -19.93 21.18 -33.85
CA GLU A 345 -19.36 20.98 -35.19
C GLU A 345 -19.72 19.62 -35.80
N VAL A 346 -19.73 18.56 -35.00
CA VAL A 346 -20.25 17.25 -35.42
C VAL A 346 -21.74 17.35 -35.76
N ALA A 347 -22.54 18.00 -34.92
CA ALA A 347 -23.98 18.11 -35.13
C ALA A 347 -24.36 18.87 -36.42
N LYS A 348 -23.57 19.87 -36.84
CA LYS A 348 -23.82 20.59 -38.10
C LYS A 348 -23.64 19.72 -39.34
N ASN A 349 -22.80 18.69 -39.28
CA ASN A 349 -22.26 17.98 -40.44
C ASN A 349 -22.74 16.52 -40.57
N ILE A 350 -23.67 16.07 -39.73
CA ILE A 350 -24.26 14.72 -39.82
C ILE A 350 -25.76 14.75 -40.17
N PRO A 351 -26.28 13.68 -40.81
CA PRO A 351 -27.69 13.55 -41.17
C PRO A 351 -28.62 13.54 -39.95
N GLN A 352 -29.90 13.90 -40.17
CA GLN A 352 -30.88 14.06 -39.11
C GLN A 352 -31.17 12.76 -38.33
N ASP A 353 -31.05 11.62 -39.01
CA ASP A 353 -31.36 10.31 -38.46
C ASP A 353 -30.14 9.61 -37.83
N SER A 354 -28.99 10.28 -37.72
CA SER A 354 -27.74 9.63 -37.27
C SER A 354 -27.11 10.27 -36.03
N TYR A 355 -27.73 11.31 -35.45
CA TYR A 355 -27.19 12.02 -34.27
C TYR A 355 -26.96 11.11 -33.07
N ALA A 356 -27.99 10.40 -32.61
CA ALA A 356 -27.89 9.54 -31.44
C ALA A 356 -26.80 8.46 -31.61
N LEU A 357 -26.66 7.93 -32.84
CA LEU A 357 -25.63 6.96 -33.21
C LEU A 357 -24.22 7.54 -33.11
N VAL A 358 -23.95 8.67 -33.76
CA VAL A 358 -22.60 9.28 -33.77
C VAL A 358 -22.18 9.73 -32.36
N PHE A 359 -23.09 10.36 -31.61
CA PHE A 359 -22.83 10.78 -30.24
C PHE A 359 -22.57 9.57 -29.32
N GLY A 360 -23.37 8.52 -29.45
CA GLY A 360 -23.19 7.28 -28.69
C GLY A 360 -21.84 6.61 -28.97
N ILE A 361 -21.43 6.55 -30.24
CA ILE A 361 -20.14 5.96 -30.64
C ILE A 361 -18.97 6.77 -30.09
N ASN A 362 -19.01 8.11 -30.15
CA ASN A 362 -17.93 8.94 -29.64
C ASN A 362 -17.74 8.76 -28.12
N ILE A 363 -18.84 8.67 -27.37
CA ILE A 363 -18.77 8.37 -25.93
C ILE A 363 -18.30 6.93 -25.68
N PHE A 364 -18.78 5.95 -26.44
CA PHE A 364 -18.29 4.56 -26.32
C PHE A 364 -16.78 4.46 -26.54
N MET A 365 -16.25 5.10 -27.60
CA MET A 365 -14.82 5.13 -27.88
C MET A 365 -14.03 5.84 -26.77
N SER A 366 -14.58 6.92 -26.21
CA SER A 366 -13.99 7.60 -25.06
C SER A 366 -13.88 6.68 -23.84
N LEU A 367 -14.96 5.97 -23.50
CA LEU A 367 -14.99 5.05 -22.35
C LEU A 367 -14.09 3.82 -22.58
N LEU A 368 -13.99 3.35 -23.82
CA LEU A 368 -13.06 2.27 -24.18
C LEU A 368 -11.62 2.70 -23.94
N LEU A 369 -11.23 3.90 -24.41
CA LEU A 369 -9.90 4.45 -24.20
C LEU A 369 -9.62 4.70 -22.71
N GLN A 370 -10.58 5.25 -21.97
CA GLN A 370 -10.46 5.46 -20.53
C GLN A 370 -10.26 4.13 -19.79
N THR A 371 -11.01 3.10 -20.16
CA THR A 371 -10.86 1.75 -19.58
C THR A 371 -9.49 1.16 -19.89
N CYS A 372 -9.00 1.30 -21.12
CA CYS A 372 -7.64 0.88 -21.47
C CYS A 372 -6.60 1.62 -20.61
N LEU A 373 -6.70 2.94 -20.46
CA LEU A 373 -5.80 3.71 -19.60
C LEU A 373 -5.89 3.27 -18.14
N THR A 374 -7.10 3.06 -17.61
CA THR A 374 -7.31 2.61 -16.23
C THR A 374 -6.72 1.21 -16.00
N ILE A 375 -6.88 0.28 -16.94
CA ILE A 375 -6.27 -1.05 -16.87
C ILE A 375 -4.75 -0.93 -16.89
N VAL A 376 -4.19 -0.14 -17.81
CA VAL A 376 -2.73 0.00 -17.95
C VAL A 376 -2.10 0.66 -16.72
N VAL A 377 -2.75 1.66 -16.12
CA VAL A 377 -2.14 2.48 -15.06
C VAL A 377 -2.48 1.98 -13.66
N ASN A 378 -3.75 1.61 -13.42
CA ASN A 378 -4.30 1.41 -12.07
C ASN A 378 -4.73 -0.03 -11.75
N SER A 379 -4.78 -0.93 -12.74
CA SER A 379 -5.22 -2.33 -12.51
C SER A 379 -4.05 -3.24 -12.14
N PRO A 380 -4.30 -4.34 -11.38
CA PRO A 380 -3.33 -5.42 -11.17
C PRO A 380 -2.80 -6.07 -12.46
N MET A 381 -3.55 -5.94 -13.56
CA MET A 381 -3.13 -6.41 -14.90
C MET A 381 -2.20 -5.42 -15.63
N GLY A 382 -2.08 -4.20 -15.12
CA GLY A 382 -1.24 -3.13 -15.66
C GLY A 382 -0.04 -2.82 -14.77
N LEU A 383 0.35 -1.54 -14.74
CA LEU A 383 1.58 -1.06 -14.10
C LEU A 383 1.43 -0.78 -12.60
N MET A 384 0.20 -0.74 -12.06
CA MET A 384 -0.12 -0.36 -10.67
C MET A 384 0.72 0.82 -10.17
N LEU A 385 0.73 1.92 -10.93
CA LEU A 385 1.59 3.06 -10.61
C LEU A 385 1.05 3.78 -9.37
N ASN A 386 1.92 4.04 -8.39
CA ASN A 386 1.59 4.90 -7.25
C ASN A 386 1.26 6.32 -7.72
N ILE A 387 0.40 7.01 -6.97
CA ILE A 387 -0.19 8.32 -7.29
C ILE A 387 0.86 9.35 -7.77
N ARG A 388 2.07 9.35 -7.18
CA ARG A 388 3.18 10.26 -7.55
C ARG A 388 4.40 9.59 -8.21
N ALA A 389 4.42 8.27 -8.36
CA ALA A 389 5.58 7.55 -8.92
C ALA A 389 5.70 7.69 -10.45
N GLN A 390 4.80 8.44 -11.09
CA GLN A 390 4.74 8.60 -12.55
C GLN A 390 5.72 9.65 -13.10
N THR A 391 6.41 10.43 -12.25
CA THR A 391 7.30 11.53 -12.69
C THR A 391 8.59 11.73 -11.87
N THR A 392 8.82 11.02 -10.76
CA THR A 392 9.97 11.31 -9.89
C THR A 392 11.23 10.56 -10.28
N ASN A 393 12.02 11.17 -11.18
CA ASN A 393 13.46 10.96 -11.24
C ASN A 393 14.10 11.77 -10.08
N ARG A 394 13.99 11.27 -8.84
CA ARG A 394 14.48 12.00 -7.66
C ARG A 394 16.01 11.93 -7.62
N LYS A 395 16.68 12.92 -8.23
CA LYS A 395 18.05 13.31 -7.86
C LYS A 395 18.04 13.73 -6.39
N SER A 396 18.47 12.83 -5.51
CA SER A 396 18.83 13.15 -4.13
C SER A 396 20.00 14.15 -4.13
N THR A 397 19.70 15.44 -3.94
CA THR A 397 20.68 16.49 -3.64
C THR A 397 20.15 17.22 -2.42
N GLU A 398 20.55 16.80 -1.22
CA GLU A 398 21.27 17.58 -0.19
C GLU A 398 20.85 16.90 1.13
N LYS A 399 21.61 16.71 2.22
CA LYS A 399 22.94 17.13 2.68
C LYS A 399 23.28 16.13 3.80
N SER A 400 24.41 15.44 3.72
CA SER A 400 25.22 15.17 4.91
C SER A 400 26.67 15.00 4.47
N LYS A 401 27.51 15.97 4.85
CA LYS A 401 28.94 16.01 4.59
C LYS A 401 29.67 15.12 5.62
N SER A 402 30.72 14.46 5.11
CA SER A 402 31.96 14.09 5.83
C SER A 402 31.86 12.84 6.72
N ILE A 403 32.76 11.83 6.75
CA ILE A 403 34.15 11.68 6.29
C ILE A 403 34.51 10.17 6.23
N HIS A 404 35.41 9.81 5.28
CA HIS A 404 36.26 8.60 5.15
C HIS A 404 35.63 7.20 4.99
N SER A 405 36.21 6.25 4.24
CA SER A 405 37.14 6.19 3.10
C SER A 405 37.33 4.69 2.77
N HIS A 406 37.41 4.36 1.48
CA HIS A 406 38.03 3.15 0.91
C HIS A 406 37.52 1.75 1.31
N ARG A 407 36.95 1.03 0.33
CA ARG A 407 37.73 0.14 -0.57
C ARG A 407 36.83 -0.46 -1.67
N GLU A 408 37.19 -0.18 -2.92
CA GLU A 408 36.78 -0.96 -4.08
C GLU A 408 37.47 -2.34 -4.04
N ILE A 409 36.75 -3.42 -4.35
CA ILE A 409 37.30 -4.57 -5.10
C ILE A 409 36.28 -5.04 -6.13
N LYS A 410 36.82 -5.21 -7.34
CA LYS A 410 36.26 -5.54 -8.65
C LYS A 410 35.72 -6.96 -8.83
N HIS A 411 34.97 -7.07 -9.94
CA HIS A 411 34.66 -8.21 -10.82
C HIS A 411 33.34 -8.94 -10.53
N ARG A 412 32.46 -9.16 -11.52
CA ARG A 412 32.74 -9.51 -12.93
C ARG A 412 31.59 -9.10 -13.86
N GLN A 413 31.95 -8.55 -15.01
CA GLN A 413 31.07 -8.28 -16.15
C GLN A 413 30.54 -9.57 -16.76
N SER A 414 29.25 -9.57 -17.14
CA SER A 414 28.77 -10.33 -18.30
C SER A 414 27.85 -9.44 -19.15
N THR A 415 28.47 -8.89 -20.21
CA THR A 415 27.93 -8.71 -21.57
C THR A 415 26.54 -8.07 -21.75
N LEU A 416 26.59 -6.82 -22.22
CA LEU A 416 25.56 -6.14 -23.02
C LEU A 416 25.03 -7.04 -24.15
N LYS A 417 23.73 -7.32 -24.14
CA LYS A 417 22.98 -7.69 -25.34
C LYS A 417 21.94 -6.62 -25.61
N LYS A 418 22.33 -5.66 -26.45
CA LYS A 418 21.43 -4.69 -27.08
C LYS A 418 20.45 -5.47 -27.97
N GLN A 419 19.20 -5.64 -27.53
CA GLN A 419 18.11 -6.06 -28.39
C GLN A 419 17.08 -4.94 -28.45
N ASN A 420 17.04 -4.26 -29.59
CA ASN A 420 15.84 -3.59 -30.04
C ASN A 420 14.73 -4.64 -30.10
N ARG A 421 13.67 -4.49 -29.29
CA ARG A 421 12.41 -5.18 -29.51
C ARG A 421 11.26 -4.20 -29.34
N LEU A 422 10.69 -3.89 -30.50
CA LEU A 422 9.30 -3.51 -30.70
C LEU A 422 8.38 -4.32 -29.77
N LEU A 423 7.40 -3.62 -29.21
CA LEU A 423 6.25 -4.10 -28.42
C LEU A 423 5.94 -5.60 -28.61
N SER A 424 6.32 -6.40 -27.62
CA SER A 424 5.88 -7.80 -27.48
C SER A 424 4.77 -7.84 -26.44
N LEU A 425 3.51 -7.87 -26.90
CA LEU A 425 2.32 -7.71 -26.07
C LEU A 425 1.88 -8.97 -25.29
N PHE A 426 2.63 -10.07 -25.33
CA PHE A 426 2.30 -11.31 -24.60
C PHE A 426 3.54 -12.11 -24.18
N THR A 427 4.43 -11.52 -23.39
CA THR A 427 5.49 -12.28 -22.70
C THR A 427 5.05 -12.60 -21.28
N ILE A 428 4.68 -13.85 -21.02
CA ILE A 428 4.63 -14.41 -19.67
C ILE A 428 6.07 -14.41 -19.17
N VAL A 429 6.41 -13.48 -18.28
CA VAL A 429 7.74 -13.40 -17.69
C VAL A 429 7.81 -14.40 -16.54
N LYS A 430 8.54 -15.49 -16.76
CA LYS A 430 9.00 -16.37 -15.69
C LYS A 430 10.37 -15.89 -15.23
N PHE A 431 10.54 -15.75 -13.93
CA PHE A 431 11.79 -15.44 -13.27
C PHE A 431 11.95 -16.36 -12.06
N ASP A 432 13.18 -16.65 -11.67
CA ASP A 432 13.46 -17.53 -10.54
C ASP A 432 13.21 -16.78 -9.21
N ASN A 433 12.79 -17.52 -8.17
CA ASN A 433 12.51 -16.97 -6.85
C ASN A 433 13.82 -16.65 -6.10
N GLU A 434 14.47 -15.55 -6.47
CA GLU A 434 15.72 -15.08 -5.89
C GLU A 434 15.51 -14.23 -4.62
N PRO A 435 16.43 -14.23 -3.65
CA PRO A 435 16.36 -13.34 -2.50
C PRO A 435 16.44 -11.87 -2.95
N CYS A 436 15.61 -11.03 -2.34
CA CYS A 436 15.53 -9.59 -2.62
C CYS A 436 15.49 -8.81 -1.30
N TYR A 437 15.71 -7.50 -1.36
CA TYR A 437 15.79 -6.67 -0.17
C TYR A 437 14.92 -5.42 -0.30
N SER A 438 14.23 -5.04 0.78
CA SER A 438 13.51 -3.76 0.85
C SER A 438 14.49 -2.60 0.90
N SER A 439 14.00 -1.40 0.60
CA SER A 439 14.75 -0.14 0.78
C SER A 439 15.19 0.09 2.24
N PHE A 440 14.57 -0.60 3.20
CA PHE A 440 14.88 -0.56 4.63
C PHE A 440 15.74 -1.74 5.11
N GLY A 441 16.15 -2.64 4.20
CA GLY A 441 17.04 -3.77 4.48
C GLY A 441 16.35 -5.10 4.83
N ASP A 442 15.01 -5.16 4.84
CA ASP A 442 14.27 -6.40 5.06
C ASP A 442 14.52 -7.37 3.91
N SER A 443 14.80 -8.64 4.20
CA SER A 443 14.98 -9.65 3.15
C SER A 443 13.65 -10.32 2.80
N GLY A 444 13.29 -10.30 1.53
CA GLY A 444 12.17 -11.04 0.97
C GLY A 444 12.62 -12.06 -0.08
N ILE A 445 11.65 -12.72 -0.69
CA ILE A 445 11.83 -13.58 -1.86
C ILE A 445 11.14 -12.91 -3.04
N CYS A 446 11.85 -12.84 -4.15
CA CYS A 446 11.31 -12.33 -5.40
C CYS A 446 10.27 -13.32 -5.93
N MET A 447 9.03 -12.88 -6.10
CA MET A 447 7.97 -13.72 -6.65
C MET A 447 6.93 -12.86 -7.35
N THR A 448 5.95 -13.50 -7.98
CA THR A 448 4.84 -12.74 -8.57
C THR A 448 3.99 -12.09 -7.46
N SER A 449 3.37 -10.95 -7.75
CA SER A 449 2.49 -10.27 -6.78
C SER A 449 1.37 -11.21 -6.28
N THR A 450 0.81 -12.02 -7.18
CA THR A 450 -0.21 -13.02 -6.85
C THR A 450 0.32 -14.09 -5.90
N GLU A 451 1.51 -14.63 -6.15
CA GLU A 451 2.16 -15.63 -5.29
C GLU A 451 2.49 -15.05 -3.90
N CYS A 452 2.90 -13.79 -3.86
CA CYS A 452 3.17 -13.08 -2.60
C CYS A 452 1.91 -12.99 -1.71
N TYR A 453 0.78 -12.56 -2.27
CA TYR A 453 -0.46 -12.48 -1.51
C TYR A 453 -1.06 -13.85 -1.17
N GLN A 454 -0.91 -14.85 -2.04
CA GLN A 454 -1.33 -16.22 -1.76
C GLN A 454 -0.58 -16.82 -0.56
N ASN A 455 0.70 -16.47 -0.42
CA ASN A 455 1.53 -16.88 0.71
C ASN A 455 1.36 -15.97 1.94
N GLN A 456 0.36 -15.07 1.95
CA GLN A 456 0.12 -14.07 2.99
C GLN A 456 1.35 -13.19 3.28
N GLY A 457 2.22 -13.04 2.29
CA GLY A 457 3.36 -12.16 2.35
C GLY A 457 3.00 -10.72 2.03
N VAL A 458 3.90 -9.81 2.41
CA VAL A 458 3.75 -8.37 2.19
C VAL A 458 4.78 -7.93 1.14
N PRO A 459 4.38 -7.27 0.04
CA PRO A 459 5.32 -6.74 -0.92
C PRO A 459 6.08 -5.55 -0.31
N ILE A 460 7.40 -5.66 -0.24
CA ILE A 460 8.31 -4.69 0.38
C ILE A 460 9.24 -3.98 -0.62
N GLY A 461 9.15 -4.35 -1.89
CA GLY A 461 9.96 -3.77 -2.97
C GLY A 461 9.65 -4.43 -4.31
N SER A 462 10.37 -4.04 -5.36
CA SER A 462 10.34 -4.72 -6.66
C SER A 462 11.61 -5.55 -6.87
N CYS A 463 11.49 -6.60 -7.68
CA CYS A 463 12.60 -7.48 -8.02
C CYS A 463 12.41 -7.99 -9.46
N ALA A 464 13.37 -8.77 -9.99
CA ALA A 464 13.34 -9.28 -11.36
C ALA A 464 13.02 -8.20 -12.41
N ASN A 465 13.74 -7.06 -12.38
CA ASN A 465 13.49 -5.90 -13.26
C ASN A 465 12.03 -5.40 -13.24
N SER A 466 11.40 -5.40 -12.07
CA SER A 466 10.00 -4.98 -11.84
C SER A 466 8.94 -5.91 -12.43
N TYR A 467 9.31 -7.12 -12.86
CA TYR A 467 8.33 -8.17 -13.18
C TYR A 467 7.85 -8.93 -11.94
N GLY A 468 8.60 -8.87 -10.83
CA GLY A 468 8.25 -9.47 -9.55
C GLY A 468 8.21 -8.45 -8.41
N VAL A 469 7.54 -8.83 -7.32
CA VAL A 469 7.59 -8.11 -6.06
C VAL A 469 8.54 -8.82 -5.11
N CYS A 470 9.28 -8.03 -4.34
CA CYS A 470 10.03 -8.55 -3.23
C CYS A 470 9.06 -8.85 -2.10
N CYS A 471 8.76 -10.13 -1.88
CA CYS A 471 7.75 -10.55 -0.95
C CYS A 471 8.35 -10.90 0.41
N LEU A 472 7.84 -10.28 1.46
CA LEU A 472 8.15 -10.60 2.84
C LEU A 472 7.14 -11.64 3.35
N SER A 473 7.54 -12.90 3.48
CA SER A 473 6.66 -13.94 4.03
C SER A 473 6.47 -13.74 5.53
N LEU A 474 5.24 -13.46 5.96
CA LEU A 474 4.86 -13.29 7.37
C LEU A 474 4.02 -14.50 7.83
N SER A 475 4.23 -14.93 9.06
CA SER A 475 3.42 -15.97 9.71
C SER A 475 3.05 -15.52 11.12
N THR A 476 1.79 -15.71 11.50
CA THR A 476 1.25 -15.35 12.82
C THR A 476 0.69 -16.57 13.56
N CYS A 477 -0.01 -16.31 14.67
CA CYS A 477 -0.53 -17.33 15.59
C CYS A 477 -1.40 -18.39 14.88
N GLY A 478 -1.16 -19.66 15.18
CA GLY A 478 -1.87 -20.81 14.65
C GLY A 478 -1.39 -21.29 13.28
N GLN A 479 -0.46 -20.58 12.64
CA GLN A 479 0.02 -20.90 11.29
C GLN A 479 1.23 -21.82 11.31
N THR A 480 1.65 -22.24 10.10
CA THR A 480 2.76 -23.16 9.88
C THR A 480 3.78 -22.56 8.92
N ILE A 481 5.03 -22.49 9.35
CA ILE A 481 6.18 -22.04 8.56
C ILE A 481 6.81 -23.26 7.88
N ARG A 482 6.85 -23.24 6.54
CA ARG A 482 7.53 -24.26 5.71
C ARG A 482 8.65 -23.68 4.86
N GLU A 483 8.53 -22.40 4.52
CA GLU A 483 9.47 -21.67 3.70
C GLU A 483 10.65 -21.16 4.54
N ASN A 484 11.80 -20.95 3.89
CA ASN A 484 12.97 -20.39 4.54
C ASN A 484 12.90 -18.86 4.50
N GLY A 485 13.24 -18.19 5.61
CA GLY A 485 13.23 -16.73 5.69
C GLY A 485 11.86 -16.12 6.05
N THR A 486 10.90 -16.93 6.48
CA THR A 486 9.60 -16.45 6.98
C THR A 486 9.75 -15.77 8.34
N TYR A 487 8.98 -14.71 8.57
CA TYR A 487 8.97 -13.97 9.82
C TYR A 487 7.79 -14.37 10.71
N PHE A 488 8.06 -14.79 11.95
CA PHE A 488 7.05 -14.97 12.98
C PHE A 488 6.74 -13.65 13.66
N VAL A 489 5.50 -13.20 13.57
CA VAL A 489 5.04 -11.88 14.06
C VAL A 489 3.81 -11.99 14.97
N ASN A 490 3.58 -10.97 15.80
CA ASN A 490 2.39 -10.89 16.64
C ASN A 490 1.10 -10.78 15.83
N ALA A 491 -0.02 -11.22 16.41
CA ALA A 491 -1.33 -10.98 15.83
C ALA A 491 -1.56 -9.47 15.71
N GLY A 492 -1.91 -8.99 14.51
CA GLY A 492 -2.09 -7.56 14.23
C GLY A 492 -0.80 -6.77 13.95
N TYR A 493 0.34 -7.42 13.71
CA TYR A 493 1.56 -6.76 13.22
C TYR A 493 1.26 -5.87 11.99
N PRO A 494 1.88 -4.66 11.85
CA PRO A 494 3.02 -4.12 12.60
C PRO A 494 2.69 -3.46 13.94
N ASP A 495 1.41 -3.34 14.27
CA ASP A 495 0.99 -2.78 15.55
C ASP A 495 1.32 -3.74 16.68
N GLY A 496 1.60 -3.17 17.85
CA GLY A 496 1.82 -3.96 19.06
C GLY A 496 0.50 -4.42 19.69
N LEU A 497 0.55 -5.59 20.32
CA LEU A 497 -0.59 -6.29 20.90
C LEU A 497 -0.66 -6.07 22.43
N ASN A 498 -1.83 -5.70 22.95
CA ASN A 498 -2.12 -5.61 24.39
C ASN A 498 -2.91 -6.83 24.93
N ALA A 499 -3.24 -7.78 24.07
CA ALA A 499 -4.05 -8.95 24.40
C ALA A 499 -3.24 -10.00 25.18
N THR A 500 -3.94 -10.69 26.08
CA THR A 500 -3.47 -11.88 26.77
C THR A 500 -3.84 -13.13 25.98
N GLY A 501 -3.00 -14.15 26.03
CA GLY A 501 -3.25 -15.40 25.33
C GLY A 501 -1.98 -16.15 24.97
N THR A 502 -2.14 -17.14 24.09
CA THR A 502 -1.01 -17.94 23.58
C THR A 502 -0.98 -17.84 22.07
N CYS A 503 0.15 -17.39 21.54
CA CYS A 503 0.42 -17.30 20.12
C CYS A 503 1.52 -18.29 19.76
N GLN A 504 1.17 -19.33 19.01
CA GLN A 504 2.11 -20.37 18.60
C GLN A 504 2.24 -20.45 17.08
N VAL A 505 3.43 -20.77 16.58
CA VAL A 505 3.68 -21.08 15.16
C VAL A 505 4.46 -22.39 15.06
N THR A 506 4.09 -23.21 14.08
CA THR A 506 4.72 -24.53 13.86
C THR A 506 5.70 -24.45 12.70
N ILE A 507 6.94 -24.91 12.87
CA ILE A 507 7.98 -24.88 11.86
C ILE A 507 8.25 -26.31 11.37
N HIS A 508 8.15 -26.51 10.06
CA HIS A 508 8.59 -27.74 9.40
C HIS A 508 9.83 -27.50 8.56
N LYS A 509 10.69 -28.52 8.52
CA LYS A 509 11.85 -28.55 7.64
C LYS A 509 11.41 -28.46 6.17
N THR A 510 12.01 -27.54 5.41
CA THR A 510 11.80 -27.46 3.95
C THR A 510 12.36 -28.69 3.23
N SER A 511 13.40 -29.31 3.79
CA SER A 511 14.02 -30.53 3.27
C SER A 511 14.59 -31.40 4.39
N PRO A 512 14.79 -32.71 4.19
CA PRO A 512 15.42 -33.57 5.20
C PRO A 512 16.88 -33.17 5.52
N ASN A 513 17.53 -32.38 4.66
CA ASN A 513 18.89 -31.90 4.86
C ASN A 513 18.98 -30.65 5.78
N ILE A 514 17.88 -30.21 6.38
CA ILE A 514 17.91 -29.12 7.37
C ILE A 514 18.27 -29.70 8.74
N CYS A 515 19.39 -29.21 9.30
CA CYS A 515 19.92 -29.66 10.58
C CYS A 515 19.70 -28.66 11.72
N GLN A 516 19.50 -27.37 11.41
CA GLN A 516 19.40 -26.33 12.42
C GLN A 516 18.50 -25.20 11.94
N PHE A 517 17.84 -24.51 12.86
CA PHE A 517 17.10 -23.29 12.62
C PHE A 517 17.79 -22.15 13.34
N ARG A 518 17.89 -20.99 12.70
CA ARG A 518 18.35 -19.75 13.32
C ARG A 518 17.17 -18.79 13.41
N LEU A 519 16.92 -18.34 14.64
CA LEU A 519 15.89 -17.35 14.98
C LEU A 519 16.59 -16.01 15.22
N ASP A 520 16.36 -15.03 14.37
CA ASP A 520 16.89 -13.67 14.58
C ASP A 520 15.78 -12.75 15.11
N PHE A 521 15.99 -12.16 16.29
CA PHE A 521 15.04 -11.27 16.94
C PHE A 521 15.17 -9.84 16.42
N GLU A 522 14.71 -9.57 15.19
CA GLU A 522 14.79 -8.23 14.58
C GLU A 522 13.99 -7.19 15.37
N ARG A 523 12.84 -7.59 15.93
CA ARG A 523 12.14 -6.88 17.00
C ARG A 523 11.66 -7.89 18.01
N PHE A 524 11.89 -7.64 19.29
CA PHE A 524 11.36 -8.50 20.34
C PHE A 524 11.25 -7.73 21.65
N ALA A 525 10.03 -7.31 21.96
CA ALA A 525 9.68 -6.66 23.22
C ALA A 525 8.39 -7.31 23.75
N ILE A 526 8.55 -8.16 24.75
CA ILE A 526 7.47 -8.68 25.60
C ILE A 526 7.72 -8.20 27.04
N MET A 527 6.78 -8.43 27.95
CA MET A 527 6.90 -7.95 29.31
C MET A 527 8.17 -8.50 29.97
N ALA A 528 8.86 -7.62 30.70
CA ALA A 528 10.06 -7.94 31.47
C ALA A 528 9.75 -9.01 32.55
N PRO A 529 10.76 -9.73 33.05
CA PRO A 529 10.57 -10.63 34.17
C PRO A 529 10.08 -9.88 35.42
N GLU A 530 9.53 -10.62 36.37
CA GLU A 530 9.16 -10.03 37.66
C GLU A 530 10.41 -9.55 38.44
N PRO A 531 10.31 -8.49 39.26
CA PRO A 531 11.47 -7.78 39.80
C PRO A 531 12.12 -8.44 41.04
N VAL A 532 11.56 -9.53 41.56
CA VAL A 532 11.96 -10.20 42.82
C VAL A 532 12.93 -11.35 42.57
N ASN A 533 12.59 -12.26 41.66
CA ASN A 533 13.39 -13.44 41.31
C ASN A 533 13.65 -13.52 39.80
N HIS A 534 13.49 -12.42 39.07
CA HIS A 534 13.68 -12.30 37.63
C HIS A 534 13.07 -13.44 36.79
N GLN A 535 11.92 -13.97 37.23
CA GLN A 535 11.21 -15.03 36.51
C GLN A 535 10.28 -14.45 35.43
N CYS A 536 10.21 -15.15 34.30
CA CYS A 536 9.31 -14.79 33.20
C CYS A 536 7.88 -15.29 33.47
N ASP A 537 7.24 -14.83 34.55
CA ASP A 537 5.92 -15.37 34.95
C ASP A 537 4.78 -14.89 34.06
N ASN A 538 4.88 -13.65 33.59
CA ASN A 538 3.77 -13.03 32.87
C ASN A 538 3.82 -13.32 31.37
N ASP A 539 4.93 -12.95 30.73
CA ASP A 539 5.17 -13.18 29.31
C ASP A 539 6.32 -14.15 29.14
N GLN A 540 6.16 -15.11 28.22
CA GLN A 540 7.15 -16.16 27.97
C GLN A 540 7.29 -16.38 26.47
N PHE A 541 8.53 -16.49 26.00
CA PHE A 541 8.84 -17.09 24.70
C PHE A 541 9.50 -18.44 24.91
N ILE A 542 8.89 -19.46 24.32
CA ILE A 542 9.19 -20.88 24.53
C ILE A 542 9.46 -21.50 23.16
N VAL A 543 10.53 -22.29 23.07
CA VAL A 543 10.87 -23.09 21.89
C VAL A 543 10.74 -24.57 22.26
N SER A 544 9.82 -25.27 21.60
CA SER A 544 9.53 -26.69 21.83
C SER A 544 9.90 -27.54 20.60
N GLY A 545 10.20 -28.82 20.82
CA GLY A 545 10.55 -29.76 19.74
C GLY A 545 12.04 -29.89 19.43
N SER A 546 12.91 -29.36 20.30
CA SER A 546 14.37 -29.44 20.25
C SER A 546 14.93 -29.86 21.62
N ASN A 547 16.26 -29.89 21.77
CA ASN A 547 16.93 -29.87 23.07
C ASN A 547 16.36 -28.75 23.97
N PRO A 548 16.33 -28.92 25.31
CA PRO A 548 15.80 -27.91 26.22
C PRO A 548 16.45 -26.54 25.96
N ILE A 549 15.62 -25.54 25.68
CA ILE A 549 16.01 -24.14 25.50
C ILE A 549 15.35 -23.35 26.64
N PRO A 550 16.10 -22.48 27.35
CA PRO A 550 15.54 -21.70 28.43
C PRO A 550 14.48 -20.72 27.91
N VAL A 551 13.46 -20.50 28.74
CA VAL A 551 12.40 -19.51 28.46
C VAL A 551 13.00 -18.11 28.55
N ILE A 552 12.63 -17.23 27.63
CA ILE A 552 13.05 -15.83 27.66
C ILE A 552 11.87 -14.86 27.66
N CYS A 553 12.09 -13.67 28.23
CA CYS A 553 11.15 -12.56 28.23
C CYS A 553 11.87 -11.20 28.21
N GLY A 554 11.11 -10.11 28.24
CA GLY A 554 11.64 -8.75 28.15
C GLY A 554 12.12 -8.33 26.75
N LEU A 555 13.19 -7.54 26.71
CA LEU A 555 13.72 -6.91 25.50
C LEU A 555 14.91 -7.72 24.94
N ASN A 556 14.75 -8.31 23.76
CA ASN A 556 15.78 -9.13 23.12
C ASN A 556 16.07 -8.72 21.66
N THR A 557 15.62 -7.54 21.25
CA THR A 557 15.88 -6.98 19.91
C THR A 557 17.37 -6.98 19.58
N GLY A 558 17.73 -7.54 18.41
CA GLY A 558 19.10 -7.70 17.94
C GLY A 558 19.82 -8.97 18.42
N SER A 559 19.18 -9.79 19.25
CA SER A 559 19.70 -11.11 19.67
C SER A 559 19.31 -12.20 18.67
N HIS A 560 19.83 -13.41 18.87
CA HIS A 560 19.47 -14.59 18.06
C HIS A 560 19.54 -15.89 18.87
N MET A 561 18.92 -16.95 18.33
CA MET A 561 18.96 -18.32 18.86
C MET A 561 19.22 -19.32 17.73
N TYR A 562 20.00 -20.36 18.02
CA TYR A 562 20.14 -21.55 17.19
C TYR A 562 19.39 -22.72 17.84
N VAL A 563 18.58 -23.41 17.04
CA VAL A 563 17.70 -24.49 17.48
C VAL A 563 17.99 -25.71 16.62
N ASP A 564 18.36 -26.82 17.24
CA ASP A 564 18.67 -28.05 16.51
C ASP A 564 17.39 -28.68 15.95
N ALA A 565 17.42 -29.06 14.66
CA ALA A 565 16.24 -29.51 13.94
C ALA A 565 15.82 -30.97 14.26
N GLY A 566 16.59 -31.67 15.10
CA GLY A 566 16.44 -33.10 15.40
C GLY A 566 16.65 -34.01 14.19
N THR A 567 16.71 -35.33 14.39
CA THR A 567 16.85 -36.32 13.30
C THR A 567 15.52 -36.78 12.71
N GLY A 568 14.40 -36.50 13.38
CA GLY A 568 13.04 -36.85 12.93
C GLY A 568 12.37 -35.77 12.07
N THR A 569 11.09 -36.00 11.77
CA THR A 569 10.18 -35.05 11.09
C THR A 569 9.33 -34.23 12.06
N SER A 570 9.53 -34.39 13.36
CA SER A 570 8.82 -33.64 14.39
C SER A 570 9.03 -32.14 14.19
N PRO A 571 7.96 -31.33 14.19
CA PRO A 571 8.09 -29.90 14.00
C PRO A 571 8.64 -29.20 15.25
N ILE A 572 9.24 -28.04 15.04
CA ILE A 572 9.60 -27.11 16.11
C ILE A 572 8.43 -26.16 16.32
N ILE A 573 8.08 -25.86 17.55
CA ILE A 573 6.98 -24.95 17.87
C ILE A 573 7.55 -23.75 18.61
N LEU A 574 7.33 -22.55 18.08
CA LEU A 574 7.62 -21.31 18.78
C LEU A 574 6.33 -20.82 19.44
N THR A 575 6.37 -20.55 20.72
CA THR A 575 5.20 -20.14 21.50
C THR A 575 5.49 -18.87 22.27
N VAL A 576 4.65 -17.85 22.09
CA VAL A 576 4.62 -16.65 22.92
C VAL A 576 3.37 -16.73 23.80
N VAL A 577 3.58 -16.81 25.11
CA VAL A 577 2.51 -16.70 26.11
C VAL A 577 2.51 -15.28 26.63
N THR A 578 1.34 -14.65 26.71
CA THR A 578 1.19 -13.26 27.16
C THR A 578 0.15 -13.16 28.27
N SER A 579 0.47 -12.40 29.33
CA SER A 579 -0.46 -12.15 30.43
C SER A 579 -0.41 -10.69 30.91
N GLY A 580 -1.55 -10.13 31.34
CA GLY A 580 -1.71 -8.70 31.63
C GLY A 580 -2.00 -7.81 30.41
N ILE A 581 -2.76 -6.72 30.64
CA ILE A 581 -3.42 -5.90 29.60
C ILE A 581 -2.77 -4.52 29.34
N LEU A 582 -1.71 -4.15 30.06
CA LEU A 582 -1.13 -2.79 30.04
C LEU A 582 0.22 -2.67 29.32
N PHE A 583 0.71 -3.73 28.68
CA PHE A 583 1.99 -3.73 27.96
C PHE A 583 1.80 -3.99 26.46
N LYS A 584 2.31 -3.09 25.62
CA LYS A 584 2.24 -3.18 24.16
C LYS A 584 3.38 -4.05 23.63
N ARG A 585 3.06 -5.30 23.33
CA ARG A 585 4.01 -6.33 22.90
C ARG A 585 4.24 -6.25 21.41
N ASN A 586 5.47 -6.44 20.96
CA ASN A 586 5.79 -6.49 19.54
C ASN A 586 6.94 -7.47 19.31
N TRP A 587 6.76 -8.42 18.40
CA TRP A 587 7.83 -9.30 17.97
C TRP A 587 7.81 -9.51 16.45
N LYS A 588 9.01 -9.59 15.90
CA LYS A 588 9.33 -9.93 14.51
C LYS A 588 10.58 -10.81 14.55
N ILE A 589 10.37 -12.12 14.43
CA ILE A 589 11.42 -13.14 14.55
C ILE A 589 11.63 -13.77 13.19
N LYS A 590 12.81 -13.60 12.59
CA LYS A 590 13.15 -14.24 11.32
C LYS A 590 13.52 -15.69 11.54
N VAL A 591 12.87 -16.61 10.82
CA VAL A 591 13.17 -18.05 10.86
C VAL A 591 14.02 -18.42 9.65
N SER A 592 15.28 -18.76 9.88
CA SER A 592 16.21 -19.23 8.85
C SER A 592 16.51 -20.72 9.02
N GLN A 593 16.32 -21.51 7.97
CA GLN A 593 16.61 -22.95 7.96
C GLN A 593 18.03 -23.21 7.43
N ILE A 594 18.86 -23.88 8.21
CA ILE A 594 20.27 -24.10 7.93
C ILE A 594 20.50 -25.55 7.49
N PRO A 595 20.98 -25.78 6.25
CA PRO A 595 21.37 -27.10 5.78
C PRO A 595 22.53 -27.71 6.59
N CYS A 596 22.59 -29.04 6.66
CA CYS A 596 23.60 -29.77 7.43
C CYS A 596 25.04 -29.45 7.01
N GLU A 597 25.27 -29.18 5.72
CA GLU A 597 26.58 -28.87 5.11
C GLU A 597 26.89 -27.36 5.08
N SER A 598 26.05 -26.52 5.70
CA SER A 598 26.25 -25.07 5.67
C SER A 598 27.41 -24.63 6.56
N ILE A 599 28.26 -23.72 6.06
CA ILE A 599 29.32 -23.06 6.86
C ILE A 599 28.78 -22.15 7.98
N THR A 600 27.50 -21.79 7.90
CA THR A 600 26.80 -20.95 8.90
C THR A 600 26.15 -21.76 10.00
N LYS A 601 26.20 -23.09 9.92
CA LYS A 601 25.74 -23.99 10.97
C LYS A 601 26.57 -23.78 12.24
N ALA A 602 25.90 -23.65 13.37
CA ALA A 602 26.54 -23.61 14.66
C ALA A 602 26.90 -25.02 15.14
N ASP A 603 27.93 -25.13 15.96
CA ASP A 603 28.24 -26.40 16.63
C ASP A 603 27.04 -26.85 17.50
N THR A 604 26.87 -28.17 17.63
CA THR A 604 25.81 -28.75 18.46
C THR A 604 25.92 -28.28 19.90
N GLY A 605 24.79 -27.86 20.49
CA GLY A 605 24.70 -27.36 21.86
C GLY A 605 24.92 -25.85 22.02
N CYS A 606 25.20 -25.11 20.94
CA CYS A 606 25.34 -23.66 20.98
C CYS A 606 23.99 -22.97 20.74
N LEU A 607 23.45 -22.29 21.76
CA LEU A 607 22.20 -21.52 21.63
C LEU A 607 22.46 -20.17 20.97
N GLN A 608 23.56 -19.50 21.31
CA GLN A 608 24.04 -18.33 20.58
C GLN A 608 25.35 -18.70 19.89
N TYR A 609 25.49 -18.28 18.63
CA TYR A 609 26.71 -18.50 17.86
C TYR A 609 27.17 -17.22 17.17
N TYR A 610 28.41 -16.84 17.41
CA TYR A 610 29.03 -15.64 16.88
C TYR A 610 30.22 -16.01 15.97
N THR A 611 30.41 -15.21 14.92
CA THR A 611 31.45 -15.42 13.92
C THR A 611 32.29 -14.16 13.74
N GLY A 612 33.52 -14.31 13.27
CA GLY A 612 34.43 -13.19 13.05
C GLY A 612 35.47 -13.05 14.16
N ILE A 613 36.46 -12.21 13.89
CA ILE A 613 37.62 -11.98 14.78
C ILE A 613 37.26 -11.13 16.01
N SER A 614 36.19 -10.35 15.93
CA SER A 614 35.73 -9.50 17.03
C SER A 614 34.22 -9.28 16.95
N GLY A 615 33.59 -9.04 18.09
CA GLY A 615 32.16 -8.72 18.18
C GLY A 615 31.71 -8.54 19.62
N THR A 616 30.41 -8.52 19.84
CA THR A 616 29.81 -8.32 21.16
C THR A 616 28.85 -9.47 21.47
N VAL A 617 29.00 -10.06 22.65
CA VAL A 617 28.14 -11.11 23.19
C VAL A 617 27.31 -10.52 24.34
N LYS A 618 26.02 -10.84 24.38
CA LYS A 618 25.11 -10.38 25.43
C LYS A 618 24.24 -11.54 25.94
N SER A 619 23.96 -11.55 27.24
CA SER A 619 22.90 -12.40 27.78
C SER A 619 21.52 -11.94 27.29
N PHE A 620 20.55 -12.85 27.21
CA PHE A 620 19.16 -12.49 26.96
C PHE A 620 18.65 -11.49 28.03
N ASN A 621 17.79 -10.57 27.59
CA ASN A 621 17.24 -9.45 28.37
C ASN A 621 18.27 -8.47 28.98
N TYR A 622 19.52 -8.48 28.53
CA TYR A 622 20.51 -7.49 28.95
C TYR A 622 20.15 -6.09 28.43
N GLU A 623 19.97 -5.13 29.34
CA GLU A 623 19.79 -3.71 29.04
C GLU A 623 20.43 -2.86 30.15
N PRO A 624 21.44 -2.00 29.89
CA PRO A 624 22.07 -1.11 30.86
C PRO A 624 21.17 -0.13 31.63
N PHE A 625 19.89 0.10 31.34
CA PHE A 625 19.07 1.00 32.15
C PHE A 625 18.14 0.25 33.10
N SER A 626 17.34 -0.66 32.57
CA SER A 626 16.29 -1.34 33.33
C SER A 626 16.25 -2.86 33.11
N GLY A 627 17.27 -3.41 32.45
CA GLY A 627 17.36 -4.85 32.21
C GLY A 627 17.58 -5.61 33.52
N LEU A 628 16.95 -6.77 33.62
CA LEU A 628 17.17 -7.75 34.68
C LEU A 628 17.60 -9.04 33.99
N HIS A 629 18.69 -9.63 34.45
CA HIS A 629 19.10 -10.93 33.92
C HIS A 629 18.02 -11.96 34.24
N LEU A 630 17.77 -12.88 33.31
CA LEU A 630 16.71 -13.86 33.47
C LEU A 630 17.16 -14.99 34.40
N SER A 631 16.27 -15.47 35.25
CA SER A 631 16.52 -16.62 36.11
C SER A 631 16.27 -17.95 35.39
N ASN A 632 16.77 -19.04 35.95
CA ASN A 632 16.70 -20.40 35.39
C ASN A 632 17.27 -20.52 33.97
N GLN A 633 18.34 -19.79 33.68
CA GLN A 633 19.02 -19.86 32.40
C GLN A 633 20.17 -20.87 32.48
N ASP A 634 20.24 -21.77 31.51
CA ASP A 634 21.39 -22.64 31.31
C ASP A 634 21.59 -22.82 29.80
N TYR A 635 22.54 -22.07 29.24
CA TYR A 635 22.82 -22.17 27.81
C TYR A 635 24.27 -21.85 27.47
N THR A 636 24.71 -22.40 26.34
CA THR A 636 26.07 -22.20 25.82
C THR A 636 26.07 -21.20 24.67
N ILE A 637 27.05 -20.31 24.70
CA ILE A 637 27.37 -19.32 23.69
C ILE A 637 28.69 -19.71 23.04
N CYS A 638 28.71 -19.82 21.73
CA CYS A 638 29.87 -20.31 21.00
C CYS A 638 30.42 -19.23 20.06
N LEU A 639 31.74 -19.20 19.94
CA LEU A 639 32.43 -18.33 19.02
C LEU A 639 33.19 -19.20 18.02
N ARG A 640 32.94 -18.97 16.72
CA ARG A 640 33.67 -19.67 15.67
C ARG A 640 35.15 -19.36 15.76
N THR A 641 35.98 -20.36 15.94
CA THR A 641 37.44 -20.19 15.91
C THR A 641 37.88 -19.87 14.48
N GLU A 642 38.36 -18.65 14.25
CA GLU A 642 38.84 -18.23 12.92
C GLU A 642 40.23 -18.82 12.64
N ARG A 643 40.56 -19.02 11.36
CA ARG A 643 41.85 -19.59 10.97
C ARG A 643 43.01 -18.72 11.47
N ASN A 644 44.03 -19.35 12.04
CA ASN A 644 45.20 -18.72 12.67
C ASN A 644 44.90 -17.92 13.94
N PHE A 645 43.75 -18.13 14.60
CA PHE A 645 43.45 -17.57 15.91
C PHE A 645 43.43 -18.69 16.98
N CYS A 646 44.06 -18.43 18.12
CA CYS A 646 44.30 -19.45 19.17
C CYS A 646 43.78 -19.08 20.54
N SER A 647 43.50 -17.81 20.79
CA SER A 647 42.93 -17.34 22.06
C SER A 647 41.94 -16.22 21.82
N VAL A 648 41.13 -15.89 22.82
CA VAL A 648 40.11 -14.84 22.75
C VAL A 648 40.18 -13.98 24.01
N GLN A 649 40.22 -12.67 23.80
CA GLN A 649 40.12 -11.67 24.86
C GLN A 649 38.68 -11.22 24.99
N TYR A 650 38.21 -11.03 26.22
CA TYR A 650 36.91 -10.48 26.55
C TYR A 650 37.08 -9.22 27.42
N SER A 651 36.37 -8.16 27.08
CA SER A 651 36.25 -6.95 27.90
C SER A 651 34.78 -6.62 28.11
N ALA A 652 34.46 -6.02 29.25
CA ALA A 652 33.11 -5.52 29.49
C ALA A 652 32.78 -4.40 28.49
N CYS A 653 31.54 -4.37 28.00
CA CYS A 653 31.07 -3.27 27.15
C CYS A 653 31.14 -1.93 27.89
N ASP A 654 31.31 -0.84 27.14
CA ASP A 654 31.23 0.50 27.70
C ASP A 654 29.80 0.80 28.14
N ASP A 655 29.67 1.31 29.37
CA ASP A 655 28.40 1.80 29.94
C ASP A 655 28.56 3.30 30.18
N HIS A 656 27.97 4.09 29.29
CA HIS A 656 27.98 5.55 29.37
C HIS A 656 26.75 6.12 30.10
N MET A 657 25.80 5.27 30.46
CA MET A 657 24.51 5.69 31.00
C MET A 657 24.50 5.71 32.53
N ASN A 658 25.34 4.87 33.16
CA ASN A 658 25.43 4.75 34.60
C ASN A 658 26.82 5.20 35.10
N ASN A 659 26.88 5.74 36.32
CA ASN A 659 28.13 6.18 36.94
C ASN A 659 29.07 4.99 37.25
N ARG A 660 28.47 3.82 37.47
CA ARG A 660 29.15 2.52 37.55
C ARG A 660 28.72 1.68 36.35
N SER A 661 29.67 0.95 35.74
CA SER A 661 29.32 0.01 34.67
C SER A 661 28.48 -1.16 35.18
N HIS A 662 27.34 -1.38 34.53
CA HIS A 662 26.51 -2.57 34.71
C HIS A 662 26.70 -3.60 33.58
N ALA A 663 27.79 -3.48 32.81
CA ALA A 663 28.08 -4.38 31.70
C ALA A 663 28.40 -5.82 32.11
N PHE A 664 28.69 -6.07 33.38
CA PHE A 664 28.85 -7.42 33.93
C PHE A 664 28.36 -7.43 35.38
N THR A 665 27.12 -7.87 35.61
CA THR A 665 26.49 -7.93 36.93
C THR A 665 25.65 -9.21 37.02
N LEU A 666 26.21 -10.21 37.70
CA LEU A 666 25.61 -11.54 37.82
C LEU A 666 25.21 -11.87 39.25
N THR A 667 26.03 -11.49 40.24
CA THR A 667 25.83 -11.87 41.65
C THR A 667 26.11 -10.70 42.56
N GLY A 668 25.44 -10.68 43.71
CA GLY A 668 25.51 -9.64 44.73
C GLY A 668 24.52 -8.51 44.49
N ASN A 669 24.54 -7.53 45.40
CA ASN A 669 23.63 -6.39 45.37
C ASN A 669 24.20 -5.24 44.53
N THR A 670 23.71 -5.10 43.31
CA THR A 670 24.07 -4.04 42.35
C THR A 670 23.02 -2.94 42.20
N LEU A 671 22.01 -2.87 43.08
CA LEU A 671 21.00 -1.78 43.08
C LEU A 671 21.60 -0.40 43.44
N GLY A 672 22.72 -0.38 44.16
CA GLY A 672 23.43 0.85 44.54
C GLY A 672 24.48 1.30 43.53
N GLN A 673 24.95 2.55 43.67
CA GLN A 673 26.05 3.11 42.86
C GLN A 673 27.45 2.63 43.29
N ASN A 674 27.56 1.91 44.41
CA ASN A 674 28.84 1.42 44.92
C ASN A 674 29.37 0.29 44.03
N PRO A 675 30.68 0.24 43.73
CA PRO A 675 31.29 -0.89 43.03
C PRO A 675 31.08 -2.20 43.80
N VAL A 676 30.60 -3.23 43.12
CA VAL A 676 30.53 -4.60 43.64
C VAL A 676 31.70 -5.39 43.06
N GLN A 677 32.32 -6.19 43.92
CA GLN A 677 33.53 -6.92 43.61
C GLN A 677 33.27 -8.05 42.60
N ALA A 678 34.29 -8.34 41.80
CA ALA A 678 34.38 -9.55 41.02
C ALA A 678 34.65 -10.74 41.94
N ASN A 679 34.00 -11.86 41.67
CA ASN A 679 34.24 -13.14 42.31
C ASN A 679 34.53 -14.20 41.26
N VAL A 680 35.30 -15.22 41.64
CA VAL A 680 35.74 -16.28 40.73
C VAL A 680 35.58 -17.65 41.34
N GLY A 681 35.41 -18.63 40.47
CA GLY A 681 35.27 -20.03 40.84
C GLY A 681 36.13 -20.99 40.04
N SER A 682 36.49 -22.08 40.70
CA SER A 682 37.12 -23.26 40.11
C SER A 682 36.36 -24.52 40.56
N VAL A 683 36.63 -25.65 39.92
CA VAL A 683 35.98 -26.93 40.19
C VAL A 683 36.31 -27.40 41.63
N GLY A 684 35.32 -27.55 42.50
CA GLY A 684 35.47 -28.16 43.84
C GLY A 684 34.70 -27.50 44.99
N SER A 685 34.62 -26.16 45.03
CA SER A 685 33.68 -25.36 45.84
C SER A 685 34.08 -23.89 45.69
N SER A 686 33.15 -23.00 45.35
CA SER A 686 33.46 -21.65 44.88
C SER A 686 32.45 -20.61 45.40
N PRO A 687 32.80 -19.32 45.53
CA PRO A 687 31.84 -18.23 45.81
C PRO A 687 30.84 -17.96 44.65
N CYS A 688 31.06 -18.53 43.46
CA CYS A 688 30.17 -18.43 42.29
C CYS A 688 29.27 -19.67 42.14
N ASN A 689 28.26 -19.78 43.02
CA ASN A 689 27.32 -20.93 43.05
C ASN A 689 25.87 -20.56 42.67
N SER A 690 25.49 -19.29 42.73
CA SER A 690 24.20 -18.82 42.19
C SER A 690 24.37 -18.58 40.69
N ASP A 691 24.69 -17.35 40.32
CA ASP A 691 24.70 -16.91 38.93
C ASP A 691 26.12 -16.68 38.46
N TYR A 692 26.49 -17.27 37.34
CA TYR A 692 27.87 -17.20 36.86
C TYR A 692 27.98 -17.42 35.37
N LEU A 693 29.06 -16.88 34.82
CA LEU A 693 29.49 -17.11 33.46
C LEU A 693 30.73 -18.02 33.48
N ILE A 694 30.65 -19.16 32.80
CA ILE A 694 31.79 -20.03 32.60
C ILE A 694 32.56 -19.56 31.37
N ILE A 695 33.84 -19.26 31.53
CA ILE A 695 34.80 -19.09 30.44
C ILE A 695 35.96 -20.04 30.74
N PRO A 696 36.15 -21.13 29.97
CA PRO A 696 37.14 -22.16 30.29
C PRO A 696 38.55 -21.58 30.40
N CYS A 697 39.22 -21.86 31.52
CA CYS A 697 40.58 -21.44 31.85
C CYS A 697 40.88 -19.98 31.44
N VAL A 698 40.15 -19.05 32.05
CA VAL A 698 40.29 -17.61 31.83
C VAL A 698 41.29 -16.97 32.82
N SER A 699 42.07 -15.98 32.36
CA SER A 699 43.05 -15.25 33.19
C SER A 699 43.21 -13.78 32.76
N SER A 700 43.57 -12.90 33.71
CA SER A 700 43.86 -11.47 33.49
C SER A 700 45.31 -11.19 33.03
N LYS A 701 46.19 -12.20 33.01
CA LYS A 701 47.62 -12.04 32.69
C LYS A 701 47.93 -12.45 31.24
N GLN A 702 48.63 -11.60 30.50
CA GLN A 702 49.09 -11.89 29.13
C GLN A 702 50.35 -12.80 29.16
N GLY A 703 50.24 -14.10 28.84
CA GLY A 703 51.41 -14.98 28.70
C GLY A 703 51.10 -16.49 28.75
N PRO A 704 52.09 -17.37 28.47
CA PRO A 704 51.93 -18.82 28.64
C PRO A 704 51.65 -19.13 30.10
N VAL A 705 50.67 -20.00 30.34
CA VAL A 705 50.48 -20.64 31.64
C VAL A 705 51.72 -21.47 31.94
N ALA A 706 52.62 -20.93 32.76
CA ALA A 706 53.78 -21.67 33.23
C ALA A 706 53.29 -22.83 34.11
N SER A 707 53.61 -24.06 33.71
CA SER A 707 53.26 -25.29 34.44
C SER A 707 53.74 -25.21 35.89
N GLY A 708 52.80 -25.18 36.84
CA GLY A 708 53.11 -25.35 38.26
C GLY A 708 52.10 -24.78 39.26
N MET A 709 51.25 -23.82 38.86
CA MET A 709 50.16 -23.29 39.70
C MET A 709 48.91 -23.08 38.83
N ASN A 710 47.71 -23.40 39.33
CA ASN A 710 46.46 -23.15 38.61
C ASN A 710 46.23 -21.64 38.47
N THR A 711 46.74 -21.03 37.39
CA THR A 711 46.67 -19.58 37.14
C THR A 711 45.44 -19.14 36.34
N CYS A 712 44.46 -20.01 36.14
CA CYS A 712 43.22 -19.69 35.45
C CYS A 712 42.01 -20.19 36.24
N VAL A 713 40.89 -19.47 36.08
CA VAL A 713 39.60 -19.78 36.71
C VAL A 713 38.61 -20.19 35.62
N ASP A 714 37.51 -20.83 36.00
CA ASP A 714 36.49 -21.25 35.03
C ASP A 714 35.19 -20.48 35.18
N ARG A 715 34.83 -20.05 36.40
CA ARG A 715 33.58 -19.31 36.68
C ARG A 715 33.88 -17.87 37.04
N LEU A 716 33.15 -16.95 36.44
CA LEU A 716 33.16 -15.52 36.74
C LEU A 716 31.79 -15.13 37.27
N CYS A 717 31.74 -14.42 38.39
CA CYS A 717 30.50 -13.89 38.97
C CYS A 717 30.76 -12.57 39.70
N GLY A 718 29.74 -12.04 40.38
CA GLY A 718 29.82 -10.75 41.05
C GLY A 718 29.38 -9.59 40.17
N GLY A 719 29.83 -8.38 40.49
CA GLY A 719 29.36 -7.14 39.86
C GLY A 719 30.37 -6.44 38.95
N THR A 720 31.51 -7.07 38.68
CA THR A 720 32.59 -6.52 37.86
C THR A 720 33.29 -7.67 37.12
N LEU A 721 33.67 -7.47 35.86
CA LEU A 721 34.45 -8.45 35.10
C LEU A 721 35.91 -8.44 35.54
N ASN A 722 36.34 -9.47 36.27
CA ASN A 722 37.74 -9.68 36.62
C ASN A 722 38.01 -11.16 36.99
N THR A 723 39.25 -11.63 36.83
CA THR A 723 39.68 -12.94 37.35
C THR A 723 40.29 -12.86 38.76
N ASP A 724 40.51 -11.64 39.26
CA ASP A 724 41.02 -11.34 40.59
C ASP A 724 39.92 -10.64 41.42
N TYR A 725 39.99 -10.76 42.74
CA TYR A 725 39.05 -10.10 43.65
C TYR A 725 39.24 -8.57 43.60
N SER A 726 38.44 -7.90 42.78
CA SER A 726 38.62 -6.49 42.43
C SER A 726 37.30 -5.80 42.10
N THR A 727 37.23 -4.49 42.33
CA THR A 727 36.12 -3.61 41.91
C THR A 727 36.39 -2.93 40.56
N MET A 728 37.57 -3.14 39.98
CA MET A 728 37.97 -2.57 38.69
C MET A 728 37.87 -3.63 37.60
N SER A 729 37.14 -3.30 36.53
CA SER A 729 37.00 -4.17 35.36
C SER A 729 38.33 -4.32 34.63
N THR A 730 38.64 -5.53 34.17
CA THR A 730 39.84 -5.81 33.35
C THR A 730 39.49 -6.67 32.15
N THR A 731 40.37 -6.67 31.15
CA THR A 731 40.28 -7.59 30.02
C THR A 731 40.76 -8.98 30.45
N VAL A 732 40.02 -10.01 30.08
CA VAL A 732 40.31 -11.40 30.45
C VAL A 732 40.56 -12.25 29.20
N LEU A 733 41.46 -13.23 29.27
CA LEU A 733 41.90 -14.03 28.13
C LEU A 733 41.64 -15.52 28.37
N SER A 734 41.10 -16.22 27.38
CA SER A 734 41.06 -17.68 27.33
C SER A 734 41.71 -18.22 26.06
N SER A 735 42.48 -19.31 26.20
CA SER A 735 43.14 -20.01 25.08
C SER A 735 42.53 -21.40 24.81
N VAL A 736 41.42 -21.73 25.48
CA VAL A 736 40.76 -23.04 25.35
C VAL A 736 39.87 -23.04 24.11
N ARG A 737 40.09 -24.01 23.22
CA ARG A 737 39.31 -24.19 21.99
C ARG A 737 38.51 -25.50 22.06
N PRO A 738 37.27 -25.56 21.52
CA PRO A 738 36.54 -24.47 20.86
C PRO A 738 36.16 -23.36 21.86
N PHE A 739 36.10 -22.10 21.39
CA PHE A 739 35.74 -20.97 22.24
C PHE A 739 34.24 -21.03 22.61
N ARG A 740 33.96 -21.33 23.87
CA ARG A 740 32.60 -21.48 24.41
C ARG A 740 32.49 -20.77 25.75
N LEU A 741 31.35 -20.12 25.96
CA LEU A 741 30.94 -19.58 27.24
C LEU A 741 29.66 -20.30 27.65
N SER A 742 29.47 -20.57 28.94
CA SER A 742 28.21 -21.13 29.44
C SER A 742 27.65 -20.21 30.50
N PHE A 743 26.43 -19.73 30.30
CA PHE A 743 25.76 -18.85 31.24
C PHE A 743 24.77 -19.64 32.07
N HIS A 744 24.88 -19.50 33.40
CA HIS A 744 24.04 -20.19 34.36
C HIS A 744 23.44 -19.19 35.35
N THR A 745 22.14 -19.26 35.54
CA THR A 745 21.42 -18.52 36.59
C THR A 745 20.47 -19.46 37.32
N ASN A 746 20.36 -19.29 38.63
CA ASN A 746 19.46 -20.07 39.46
C ASN A 746 18.05 -19.45 39.47
N ALA A 747 17.18 -19.86 40.41
CA ALA A 747 15.80 -19.37 40.51
C ALA A 747 15.60 -18.24 41.54
N VAL A 748 16.65 -17.82 42.25
CA VAL A 748 16.54 -17.01 43.49
C VAL A 748 17.49 -15.83 43.45
N GLU A 749 16.92 -14.62 43.41
CA GLU A 749 17.68 -13.37 43.28
C GLU A 749 17.66 -12.61 44.62
N MET A 750 16.48 -12.20 45.09
CA MET A 750 16.36 -11.59 46.41
C MET A 750 16.58 -12.59 47.57
N PRO A 751 17.22 -12.17 48.68
CA PRO A 751 17.65 -10.80 49.00
C PRO A 751 19.11 -10.47 48.66
N ASN A 752 19.88 -11.39 48.06
CA ASN A 752 21.34 -11.27 47.96
C ASN A 752 21.82 -10.82 46.58
N ASP A 753 21.16 -11.26 45.52
CA ASP A 753 21.50 -11.05 44.11
C ASP A 753 20.50 -10.04 43.51
N MET A 754 20.65 -8.77 43.89
CA MET A 754 19.66 -7.72 43.57
C MET A 754 20.17 -6.74 42.51
N GLY A 755 19.34 -6.47 41.50
CA GLY A 755 19.63 -5.47 40.47
C GLY A 755 20.66 -5.91 39.42
N ASN A 756 20.92 -7.21 39.32
CA ASN A 756 21.82 -7.81 38.33
C ASN A 756 21.19 -7.73 36.93
N ARG A 757 21.99 -7.29 35.94
CA ARG A 757 21.53 -7.03 34.56
C ARG A 757 22.02 -8.07 33.56
N GLY A 758 22.93 -8.95 33.97
CA GLY A 758 23.53 -9.96 33.12
C GLY A 758 24.89 -9.48 32.63
N PHE A 759 25.22 -9.78 31.37
CA PHE A 759 26.49 -9.37 30.80
C PHE A 759 26.42 -8.89 29.36
N CYS A 760 27.34 -7.98 29.03
CA CYS A 760 27.72 -7.56 27.69
C CYS A 760 29.25 -7.58 27.61
N LEU A 761 29.78 -8.44 26.75
CA LEU A 761 31.21 -8.63 26.57
C LEU A 761 31.60 -8.38 25.11
N ASN A 762 32.56 -7.49 24.90
CA ASN A 762 33.27 -7.39 23.63
C ASN A 762 34.33 -8.49 23.59
N TYR A 763 34.39 -9.24 22.50
CA TYR A 763 35.42 -10.25 22.29
C TYR A 763 36.33 -9.86 21.12
N ILE A 764 37.61 -10.23 21.24
CA ILE A 764 38.61 -10.10 20.18
C ILE A 764 39.48 -11.35 20.19
N GLN A 765 39.39 -12.15 19.13
CA GLN A 765 40.27 -13.29 18.89
C GLN A 765 41.69 -12.78 18.64
N GLN A 766 42.67 -13.45 19.24
CA GLN A 766 44.09 -13.16 19.09
C GLN A 766 44.76 -14.21 18.19
N PRO A 767 45.68 -13.77 17.30
CA PRO A 767 46.37 -14.68 16.40
C PRO A 767 47.21 -15.69 17.20
N CYS A 768 47.39 -16.87 16.62
CA CYS A 768 48.30 -17.87 17.15
C CYS A 768 49.73 -17.31 17.16
N ASN A 769 50.36 -17.24 18.32
CA ASN A 769 51.78 -16.89 18.41
C ASN A 769 52.64 -18.03 17.85
N ALA A 770 53.69 -17.70 17.08
CA ALA A 770 54.61 -18.67 16.47
C ALA A 770 55.35 -19.59 17.49
N ASN A 771 55.32 -19.23 18.77
CA ASN A 771 55.92 -19.97 19.88
C ASN A 771 54.99 -21.01 20.53
N TYR A 772 53.76 -21.15 20.06
CA TYR A 772 52.80 -22.16 20.55
C TYR A 772 52.42 -23.08 19.39
N LYS A 773 53.25 -24.11 19.19
CA LYS A 773 52.89 -25.28 18.38
C LYS A 773 52.12 -26.26 19.25
#